data_AF-A0A240ELB0-F1
#
_entry.id   AF-A0A240ELB0-F1
#
_cell.length_a   1.000
_cell.length_b   1.000
_cell.length_c   1.000
_cell.angle_alpha   90.00
_cell.angle_beta   90.00
_cell.angle_gamma   90.00
#
_symmetry.space_group_name_H-M   'P 1'
#
loop_
_entity.id
_entity.type
_entity.pdbx_description
1 polymer ?
#
loop_
_entity_poly.entity_id
_entity_poly.type
_entity_poly.pdbx_seq_one_letter_code
_entity_poly.pdbx_strand_id
1 'polypeptide(L)'
;MTKLADLLVIEDVAVKQAAMKKWFMPYTDDVDVDGLEEEALTVLVNLSSHHKGDQCKDWLDKVRAKHHLSDSENIESSLAELKWFHSHNLKFPDCRVREQRLIAKPLPTDEVFISGRSLEPSLGWAHNSAYYRHVLWLLNPFRWQSKSTNVLALVREGQPIWLALLQEFGLEVKSLVALQKAINAQVPDSAFPTSVSPYSKQMRFPSGDDYVSITPVVNHSLQQELEVRARDKNSKLSFVTSSLPNSASIGSLCGSLGGFMKVMNYPLEIKPAPQGTLAASRSKTGHYLDDYQVTNYQVCQVLNRMIGAEPLKTKKQRDKARSVQSKLLRKQIALWMLPLIELRDRADLTPSEQLLEHDDPLAHDFLTLPEVELKSLATQFNHRLHYAFQENKFTHKFAYHPRLLQVVKAQIVWVLSQLSKPSTSDETVQSEQYIYLSSMRVQDAVAMSCPYLCGAPSLTAIWGFMHHYQRELNRLIGSDSPFEFSSFSFFIRSEDIQFTAKLTEPNSVVTKRTVSNAKRSTIRSERLADLEIDMVIRVNGSERLSDYLSELKATLPTAFAGGYLFQPQISAEVNWLTTFSSRSELFHTIKGAPACGRWLYPSEQQPSNFDELEEKIVDDSDNIPVSLGYHLLEKPTVRANSITEHHAYAENALGIAKRVNPIEVRFSGRGHYFERAFWSLESSGETILIKNYRN
;
A
#
# COMPACT_ATOMS: atom_id res chain seq x y z
N MET A 1 15.05 21.81 -9.20
CA MET A 1 14.05 22.51 -10.05
C MET A 1 14.71 22.81 -11.37
N THR A 2 14.09 22.41 -12.47
CA THR A 2 14.65 22.55 -13.82
C THR A 2 14.08 23.79 -14.48
N LYS A 3 14.95 24.65 -15.02
CA LYS A 3 14.52 25.85 -15.76
C LYS A 3 14.54 25.57 -17.26
N LEU A 4 13.61 26.18 -18.00
CA LEU A 4 13.59 26.08 -19.45
C LEU A 4 14.88 26.61 -20.07
N ALA A 5 15.47 27.67 -19.50
CA ALA A 5 16.76 28.21 -19.91
C ALA A 5 17.87 27.13 -19.93
N ASP A 6 17.91 26.24 -18.92
CA ASP A 6 18.91 25.18 -18.83
C ASP A 6 18.75 24.15 -19.95
N LEU A 7 17.50 23.88 -20.37
CA LEU A 7 17.21 22.97 -21.48
C LEU A 7 17.59 23.56 -22.84
N LEU A 8 17.49 24.89 -22.99
CA LEU A 8 17.83 25.58 -24.23
C LEU A 8 19.34 25.58 -24.52
N VAL A 9 20.18 25.51 -23.48
CA VAL A 9 21.64 25.53 -23.57
C VAL A 9 22.25 24.16 -23.95
N ILE A 10 21.46 23.08 -23.95
CA ILE A 10 21.94 21.74 -24.35
C ILE A 10 22.47 21.77 -25.79
N GLU A 11 23.76 21.47 -25.98
CA GLU A 11 24.45 21.53 -27.27
C GLU A 11 24.02 20.41 -28.22
N ASP A 12 23.86 19.18 -27.72
CA ASP A 12 23.41 18.04 -28.52
C ASP A 12 21.92 18.19 -28.84
N VAL A 13 21.62 18.38 -30.13
CA VAL A 13 20.26 18.61 -30.62
C VAL A 13 19.33 17.43 -30.30
N ALA A 14 19.79 16.19 -30.45
CA ALA A 14 18.95 15.01 -30.19
C ALA A 14 18.61 14.91 -28.70
N VAL A 15 19.58 15.16 -27.82
CA VAL A 15 19.39 15.19 -26.37
C VAL A 15 18.48 16.35 -25.97
N LYS A 16 18.68 17.54 -26.55
CA LYS A 16 17.85 18.72 -26.31
C LYS A 16 16.39 18.45 -26.64
N GLN A 17 16.10 17.95 -27.84
CA GLN A 17 14.73 17.66 -28.29
C GLN A 17 14.07 16.56 -27.44
N ALA A 18 14.82 15.53 -27.05
CA ALA A 18 14.31 14.48 -26.16
C ALA A 18 14.01 15.01 -24.74
N ALA A 19 14.91 15.83 -24.19
CA ALA A 19 14.75 16.45 -22.88
C ALA A 19 13.56 17.43 -22.86
N MET A 20 13.45 18.30 -23.87
CA MET A 20 12.33 19.24 -24.02
C MET A 20 10.99 18.51 -24.04
N LYS A 21 10.83 17.50 -24.91
CA LYS A 21 9.61 16.70 -24.93
C LYS A 21 9.32 16.13 -23.55
N LYS A 22 10.30 15.50 -22.91
CA LYS A 22 10.17 14.82 -21.62
C LYS A 22 9.68 15.77 -20.52
N TRP A 23 10.29 16.94 -20.38
CA TRP A 23 10.02 17.91 -19.30
C TRP A 23 8.66 18.60 -19.41
N PHE A 24 8.08 18.67 -20.61
CA PHE A 24 6.73 19.18 -20.83
C PHE A 24 5.65 18.07 -20.78
N MET A 25 6.00 16.82 -20.47
CA MET A 25 5.00 15.76 -20.25
C MET A 25 4.54 15.76 -18.78
N PRO A 26 3.30 15.33 -18.49
CA PRO A 26 2.75 15.41 -17.14
C PRO A 26 3.45 14.51 -16.10
N TYR A 27 4.28 13.55 -16.51
CA TYR A 27 4.93 12.60 -15.59
C TYR A 27 6.27 13.07 -15.02
N THR A 28 6.68 14.31 -15.30
CA THR A 28 7.89 14.93 -14.74
C THR A 28 7.53 16.12 -13.86
N ASP A 29 8.47 16.52 -13.01
CA ASP A 29 8.41 17.81 -12.33
C ASP A 29 8.17 18.95 -13.32
N ASP A 30 7.40 19.95 -12.89
CA ASP A 30 7.11 21.13 -13.70
C ASP A 30 8.39 21.88 -14.06
N VAL A 31 8.56 22.15 -15.36
CA VAL A 31 9.61 23.04 -15.85
C VAL A 31 9.26 24.49 -15.54
N ASP A 32 10.22 25.25 -15.02
CA ASP A 32 10.08 26.70 -14.79
C ASP A 32 10.28 27.46 -16.11
N VAL A 33 9.26 28.23 -16.51
CA VAL A 33 9.19 28.95 -17.79
C VAL A 33 9.24 30.48 -17.65
N ASP A 34 9.56 30.99 -16.46
CA ASP A 34 9.58 32.44 -16.21
C ASP A 34 10.52 33.19 -17.17
N GLY A 35 9.97 34.14 -17.92
CA GLY A 35 10.69 34.94 -18.92
C GLY A 35 10.97 34.23 -20.26
N LEU A 36 10.45 33.02 -20.44
CA LEU A 36 10.54 32.21 -21.66
C LEU A 36 9.15 31.68 -22.07
N GLU A 37 8.12 32.50 -21.90
CA GLU A 37 6.72 32.14 -22.15
C GLU A 37 6.48 31.78 -23.62
N GLU A 38 7.16 32.49 -24.54
CA GLU A 38 7.06 32.26 -25.99
C GLU A 38 7.59 30.87 -26.39
N GLU A 39 8.78 30.53 -25.90
CA GLU A 39 9.41 29.22 -26.14
C GLU A 39 8.56 28.10 -25.54
N ALA A 40 8.03 28.31 -24.33
CA ALA A 40 7.16 27.35 -23.67
C ALA A 40 5.88 27.08 -24.48
N LEU A 41 5.20 28.13 -24.95
CA LEU A 41 4.01 27.97 -25.80
C LEU A 41 4.35 27.25 -27.10
N THR A 42 5.47 27.59 -27.73
CA THR A 42 5.93 26.95 -28.98
C THR A 42 6.07 25.44 -28.79
N VAL A 43 6.69 25.01 -27.70
CA VAL A 43 6.86 23.58 -27.38
C VAL A 43 5.51 22.90 -27.17
N LEU A 44 4.64 23.49 -26.34
CA LEU A 44 3.33 22.95 -26.00
C LEU A 44 2.46 22.74 -27.25
N VAL A 45 2.42 23.74 -28.15
CA VAL A 45 1.66 23.67 -29.40
C VAL A 45 2.26 22.63 -30.35
N ASN A 46 3.59 22.56 -30.44
CA ASN A 46 4.27 21.58 -31.30
C ASN A 46 4.07 20.13 -30.81
N LEU A 47 3.93 19.90 -29.50
CA LEU A 47 3.53 18.59 -28.96
C LEU A 47 2.13 18.19 -29.46
N SER A 48 1.20 19.13 -29.56
CA SER A 48 -0.15 18.89 -30.09
C SER A 48 -0.20 18.69 -31.61
N SER A 49 0.68 19.34 -32.36
CA SER A 49 0.75 19.20 -33.82
C SER A 49 1.49 17.94 -34.29
N HIS A 50 2.24 17.26 -33.42
CA HIS A 50 3.01 16.07 -33.74
C HIS A 50 2.12 14.84 -33.99
N HIS A 51 2.25 14.19 -35.15
CA HIS A 51 1.59 12.91 -35.42
C HIS A 51 2.32 12.06 -36.46
N LYS A 52 1.90 10.79 -36.62
CA LYS A 52 2.61 9.82 -37.47
C LYS A 52 2.78 10.27 -38.94
N GLY A 53 1.82 11.04 -39.48
CA GLY A 53 1.87 11.54 -40.85
C GLY A 53 2.71 12.81 -41.03
N ASP A 54 2.98 13.53 -39.95
CA ASP A 54 3.77 14.77 -39.96
C ASP A 54 4.42 14.95 -38.58
N GLN A 55 5.65 14.44 -38.49
CA GLN A 55 6.43 14.43 -37.26
C GLN A 55 7.15 15.77 -37.08
N CYS A 56 6.84 16.47 -35.99
CA CYS A 56 7.64 17.59 -35.52
C CYS A 56 9.08 17.11 -35.22
N LYS A 57 10.07 17.73 -35.88
CA LYS A 57 11.51 17.45 -35.69
C LYS A 57 12.17 18.40 -34.69
N ASP A 58 11.60 19.60 -34.53
CA ASP A 58 12.08 20.64 -33.62
C ASP A 58 10.91 21.22 -32.83
N TRP A 59 10.92 21.01 -31.51
CA TRP A 59 9.88 21.52 -30.61
C TRP A 59 9.87 23.05 -30.52
N LEU A 60 10.94 23.74 -30.94
CA LEU A 60 11.04 25.21 -31.00
C LEU A 60 10.63 25.81 -32.35
N ASP A 61 10.03 25.03 -33.26
CA ASP A 61 9.56 25.53 -34.54
C ASP A 61 8.37 26.50 -34.37
N LYS A 62 8.69 27.80 -34.30
CA LYS A 62 7.71 28.89 -34.16
C LYS A 62 6.74 28.95 -35.35
N VAL A 63 7.20 28.66 -36.56
CA VAL A 63 6.37 28.74 -37.77
C VAL A 63 5.28 27.66 -37.72
N ARG A 64 5.67 26.43 -37.36
CA ARG A 64 4.73 25.32 -37.18
C ARG A 64 3.72 25.59 -36.07
N ALA A 65 4.18 26.12 -34.93
CA ALA A 65 3.30 26.46 -33.82
C ALA A 65 2.27 27.52 -34.22
N LYS A 66 2.69 28.58 -34.92
CA LYS A 66 1.79 29.61 -35.45
C LYS A 66 0.75 29.03 -36.41
N HIS A 67 1.20 28.21 -37.37
CA HIS A 67 0.28 27.56 -38.30
C HIS A 67 -0.77 26.70 -37.59
N HIS A 68 -0.40 25.98 -36.53
CA HIS A 68 -1.34 25.15 -35.79
C HIS A 68 -2.44 25.97 -35.11
N LEU A 69 -2.10 27.12 -34.51
CA LEU A 69 -3.06 27.99 -33.82
C LEU A 69 -3.89 28.86 -34.76
N SER A 70 -3.38 29.17 -35.96
CA SER A 70 -4.15 29.86 -37.01
C SER A 70 -5.18 28.96 -37.71
N ASP A 71 -5.01 27.65 -37.64
CA ASP A 71 -5.92 26.69 -38.25
C ASP A 71 -7.15 26.44 -37.36
N SER A 72 -8.32 26.87 -37.84
CA SER A 72 -9.59 26.74 -37.13
C SER A 72 -9.97 25.29 -36.81
N GLU A 73 -9.63 24.32 -37.66
CA GLU A 73 -9.98 22.91 -37.45
C GLU A 73 -9.25 22.33 -36.24
N ASN A 74 -7.99 22.73 -36.04
CA ASN A 74 -7.20 22.32 -34.87
C ASN A 74 -7.82 22.87 -33.58
N ILE A 75 -8.24 24.14 -33.59
CA ILE A 75 -8.88 24.77 -32.42
C ILE A 75 -10.23 24.13 -32.12
N GLU A 76 -11.08 23.93 -33.13
CA GLU A 76 -12.37 23.24 -32.97
C GLU A 76 -12.20 21.83 -32.40
N SER A 77 -11.18 21.10 -32.85
CA SER A 77 -10.83 19.77 -32.33
C SER A 77 -10.43 19.83 -30.85
N SER A 78 -9.65 20.82 -30.42
CA SER A 78 -9.32 21.02 -29.00
C SER A 78 -10.56 21.39 -28.17
N LEU A 79 -11.43 22.26 -28.68
CA LEU A 79 -12.66 22.69 -28.01
C LEU A 79 -13.66 21.54 -27.80
N ALA A 80 -13.75 20.62 -28.77
CA ALA A 80 -14.61 19.45 -28.68
C ALA A 80 -14.19 18.47 -27.57
N GLU A 81 -12.94 18.51 -27.14
CA GLU A 81 -12.35 17.60 -26.17
C GLU A 81 -12.32 18.14 -24.73
N LEU A 82 -12.58 19.45 -24.52
CA LEU A 82 -12.66 20.07 -23.20
C LEU A 82 -13.64 19.34 -22.27
N LYS A 83 -14.76 18.86 -22.82
CA LYS A 83 -15.75 18.10 -22.05
C LYS A 83 -15.21 16.77 -21.48
N TRP A 84 -14.05 16.29 -21.89
CA TRP A 84 -13.47 15.03 -21.38
C TRP A 84 -12.35 15.23 -20.37
N PHE A 85 -12.17 16.46 -19.90
CA PHE A 85 -11.25 16.76 -18.82
C PHE A 85 -11.83 16.22 -17.50
N HIS A 86 -10.95 15.72 -16.64
CA HIS A 86 -11.33 15.07 -15.40
C HIS A 86 -10.32 15.36 -14.29
N SER A 87 -10.77 15.38 -13.04
CA SER A 87 -9.86 15.24 -11.90
C SER A 87 -9.66 13.77 -11.50
N HIS A 88 -10.61 12.90 -11.86
CA HIS A 88 -10.55 11.46 -11.60
C HIS A 88 -10.79 10.65 -12.87
N ASN A 89 -9.90 9.70 -13.15
CA ASN A 89 -9.97 8.89 -14.35
C ASN A 89 -10.88 7.67 -14.17
N LEU A 90 -12.12 7.76 -14.67
CA LEU A 90 -13.09 6.65 -14.67
C LEU A 90 -12.68 5.48 -15.59
N LYS A 91 -11.81 5.72 -16.57
CA LYS A 91 -11.28 4.67 -17.47
C LYS A 91 -10.07 3.94 -16.89
N PHE A 92 -9.58 4.34 -15.73
CA PHE A 92 -8.50 3.62 -15.11
C PHE A 92 -9.05 2.46 -14.27
N PRO A 93 -8.62 1.22 -14.46
CA PRO A 93 -7.73 0.74 -15.53
C PRO A 93 -8.45 0.16 -16.76
N ASP A 94 -9.79 0.22 -16.82
CA ASP A 94 -10.59 -0.28 -17.94
C ASP A 94 -10.99 0.81 -18.95
N CYS A 95 -10.33 0.81 -20.11
CA CYS A 95 -10.59 1.78 -21.18
C CYS A 95 -11.98 1.67 -21.84
N ARG A 96 -12.81 0.68 -21.46
CA ARG A 96 -14.17 0.48 -22.00
C ARG A 96 -15.22 1.38 -21.36
N VAL A 97 -14.94 1.99 -20.21
CA VAL A 97 -15.81 3.05 -19.66
C VAL A 97 -15.90 4.16 -20.72
N ARG A 98 -17.10 4.55 -21.10
CA ARG A 98 -17.35 5.48 -22.21
C ARG A 98 -18.31 6.57 -21.77
N GLU A 99 -18.15 7.74 -22.38
CA GLU A 99 -19.08 8.87 -22.27
C GLU A 99 -19.35 9.33 -20.83
N GLN A 100 -18.42 9.09 -19.92
CA GLN A 100 -18.49 9.51 -18.53
C GLN A 100 -17.21 10.25 -18.15
N ARG A 101 -17.35 11.25 -17.26
CA ARG A 101 -16.26 12.04 -16.71
C ARG A 101 -16.55 12.34 -15.24
N LEU A 102 -15.50 12.62 -14.48
CA LEU A 102 -15.61 13.01 -13.08
C LEU A 102 -14.68 14.18 -12.79
N ILE A 103 -15.27 15.31 -12.38
CA ILE A 103 -14.56 16.45 -11.80
C ILE A 103 -15.12 16.61 -10.40
N ALA A 104 -14.28 16.37 -9.41
CA ALA A 104 -14.66 16.45 -8.01
C ALA A 104 -13.45 16.80 -7.16
N LYS A 105 -13.72 17.35 -5.99
CA LYS A 105 -12.77 17.50 -4.89
C LYS A 105 -13.21 16.56 -3.76
N PRO A 106 -12.28 15.94 -3.03
CA PRO A 106 -12.63 15.14 -1.86
C PRO A 106 -13.38 15.96 -0.82
N LEU A 107 -14.30 15.32 -0.08
CA LEU A 107 -15.03 15.98 0.99
C LEU A 107 -14.07 16.43 2.11
N PRO A 108 -14.39 17.50 2.86
CA PRO A 108 -13.55 17.91 3.99
C PRO A 108 -13.69 16.92 5.15
N THR A 109 -12.57 16.56 5.80
CA THR A 109 -12.53 15.67 6.98
C THR A 109 -11.41 16.07 7.92
N ASP A 110 -11.47 15.70 9.20
CA ASP A 110 -10.38 15.92 10.17
C ASP A 110 -9.41 14.74 10.26
N GLU A 111 -9.73 13.65 9.58
CA GLU A 111 -8.93 12.44 9.53
C GLU A 111 -7.61 12.65 8.77
N VAL A 112 -6.54 12.04 9.29
CA VAL A 112 -5.19 12.15 8.73
C VAL A 112 -4.87 10.91 7.90
N PHE A 113 -4.75 11.10 6.60
CA PHE A 113 -4.32 10.10 5.63
C PHE A 113 -3.91 10.80 4.32
N ILE A 114 -3.27 10.07 3.42
CA ILE A 114 -2.91 10.61 2.10
C ILE A 114 -4.05 10.35 1.12
N SER A 115 -4.51 11.42 0.48
CA SER A 115 -5.53 11.40 -0.57
C SER A 115 -5.26 12.54 -1.57
N GLY A 116 -6.11 12.71 -2.58
CA GLY A 116 -6.06 13.85 -3.49
C GLY A 116 -6.14 15.22 -2.80
N ARG A 117 -6.59 15.29 -1.55
CA ARG A 117 -6.57 16.51 -0.73
C ARG A 117 -5.15 16.97 -0.40
N SER A 118 -4.20 16.06 -0.31
CA SER A 118 -2.82 16.34 0.09
C SER A 118 -1.99 17.00 -1.04
N LEU A 119 -2.58 17.20 -2.22
CA LEU A 119 -1.89 17.65 -3.43
C LEU A 119 -2.64 18.79 -4.10
N GLU A 120 -1.91 19.55 -4.91
CA GLU A 120 -2.52 20.54 -5.79
C GLU A 120 -3.42 19.85 -6.84
N PRO A 121 -4.66 20.33 -7.05
CA PRO A 121 -5.55 19.76 -8.05
C PRO A 121 -5.00 19.93 -9.47
N SER A 122 -4.97 18.83 -10.21
CA SER A 122 -4.59 18.80 -11.62
C SER A 122 -5.68 18.12 -12.44
N LEU A 123 -5.80 18.52 -13.71
CA LEU A 123 -6.75 17.92 -14.64
C LEU A 123 -6.04 17.01 -15.63
N GLY A 124 -6.59 15.82 -15.82
CA GLY A 124 -6.25 14.91 -16.90
C GLY A 124 -7.30 14.95 -18.02
N TRP A 125 -7.05 14.17 -19.07
CA TRP A 125 -8.02 13.93 -20.14
C TRP A 125 -8.18 12.43 -20.43
N ALA A 126 -9.39 11.98 -20.72
CA ALA A 126 -9.67 10.58 -21.04
C ALA A 126 -10.87 10.39 -21.98
N HIS A 127 -10.63 10.39 -23.29
CA HIS A 127 -11.65 10.08 -24.31
C HIS A 127 -11.19 8.97 -25.27
N ASN A 128 -10.95 9.28 -26.54
CA ASN A 128 -10.51 8.33 -27.54
C ASN A 128 -9.09 8.69 -27.97
N SER A 129 -8.20 7.70 -28.03
CA SER A 129 -6.77 7.87 -28.37
C SER A 129 -6.51 8.67 -29.65
N ALA A 130 -7.45 8.71 -30.59
CA ALA A 130 -7.35 9.54 -31.80
C ALA A 130 -7.25 11.06 -31.48
N TYR A 131 -7.86 11.51 -30.38
CA TYR A 131 -7.96 12.92 -30.03
C TYR A 131 -6.94 13.38 -28.98
N TYR A 132 -6.16 12.46 -28.39
CA TYR A 132 -5.22 12.72 -27.30
C TYR A 132 -4.25 13.89 -27.56
N ARG A 133 -3.78 14.05 -28.80
CA ARG A 133 -2.84 15.13 -29.16
C ARG A 133 -3.44 16.53 -29.03
N HIS A 134 -4.74 16.69 -29.28
CA HIS A 134 -5.38 18.01 -29.40
C HIS A 134 -5.49 18.73 -28.05
N VAL A 135 -5.25 18.04 -26.94
CA VAL A 135 -5.39 18.60 -25.59
C VAL A 135 -4.06 18.90 -24.91
N LEU A 136 -2.93 18.46 -25.46
CA LEU A 136 -1.61 18.57 -24.82
C LEU A 136 -1.22 20.02 -24.56
N TRP A 137 -1.38 20.90 -25.55
CA TRP A 137 -1.02 22.31 -25.41
C TRP A 137 -1.84 23.05 -24.34
N LEU A 138 -3.05 22.57 -24.02
CA LEU A 138 -3.92 23.13 -22.99
C LEU A 138 -3.62 22.57 -21.60
N LEU A 139 -3.40 21.26 -21.49
CA LEU A 139 -3.38 20.54 -20.22
C LEU A 139 -1.99 20.31 -19.63
N ASN A 140 -0.96 20.20 -20.46
CA ASN A 140 0.35 19.84 -19.96
C ASN A 140 0.85 20.91 -18.97
N PRO A 141 1.31 20.49 -17.77
CA PRO A 141 1.65 21.42 -16.71
C PRO A 141 3.05 21.99 -16.87
N PHE A 142 3.24 23.17 -16.31
CA PHE A 142 4.52 23.86 -16.16
C PHE A 142 4.44 24.82 -14.97
N ARG A 143 5.59 25.35 -14.56
CA ARG A 143 5.68 26.31 -13.46
C ARG A 143 5.88 27.71 -14.01
N TRP A 144 5.00 28.62 -13.60
CA TRP A 144 5.08 30.04 -13.96
C TRP A 144 4.76 30.88 -12.72
N GLN A 145 5.61 31.86 -12.44
CA GLN A 145 5.55 32.72 -11.25
C GLN A 145 5.47 31.90 -9.96
N SER A 146 6.30 30.87 -9.85
CA SER A 146 6.34 29.92 -8.71
C SER A 146 5.06 29.08 -8.50
N LYS A 147 4.07 29.12 -9.41
CA LYS A 147 2.84 28.32 -9.33
C LYS A 147 2.83 27.25 -10.43
N SER A 148 2.42 26.04 -10.07
CA SER A 148 2.09 24.99 -11.06
C SER A 148 0.82 25.37 -11.80
N THR A 149 0.88 25.45 -13.13
CA THR A 149 -0.23 25.90 -13.97
C THR A 149 -0.18 25.24 -15.35
N ASN A 150 -1.15 25.55 -16.21
CA ASN A 150 -1.19 25.17 -17.61
C ASN A 150 -1.91 26.25 -18.42
N VAL A 151 -1.85 26.16 -19.76
CA VAL A 151 -2.47 27.15 -20.64
C VAL A 151 -3.98 27.24 -20.42
N LEU A 152 -4.66 26.12 -20.13
CA LEU A 152 -6.08 26.10 -19.80
C LEU A 152 -6.40 27.01 -18.59
N ALA A 153 -5.66 26.86 -17.49
CA ALA A 153 -5.84 27.65 -16.28
C ALA A 153 -5.54 29.13 -16.53
N LEU A 154 -4.46 29.44 -17.25
CA LEU A 154 -4.08 30.81 -17.56
C LEU A 154 -5.10 31.53 -18.46
N VAL A 155 -5.70 30.81 -19.43
CA VAL A 155 -6.79 31.32 -20.26
C VAL A 155 -8.06 31.53 -19.44
N ARG A 156 -8.37 30.63 -18.50
CA ARG A 156 -9.52 30.74 -17.57
C ARG A 156 -9.38 31.92 -16.61
N GLU A 157 -8.18 32.15 -16.09
CA GLU A 157 -7.83 33.27 -15.21
C GLU A 157 -7.73 34.62 -15.97
N GLY A 158 -7.64 34.59 -17.31
CA GLY A 158 -7.56 35.78 -18.14
C GLY A 158 -6.19 36.45 -18.11
N GLN A 159 -5.11 35.68 -17.97
CA GLN A 159 -3.75 36.19 -17.79
C GLN A 159 -3.25 36.96 -19.02
N PRO A 160 -2.98 38.28 -18.93
CA PRO A 160 -2.74 39.13 -20.11
C PRO A 160 -1.58 38.70 -21.00
N ILE A 161 -0.46 38.27 -20.39
CA ILE A 161 0.76 37.86 -21.11
C ILE A 161 0.45 36.67 -22.03
N TRP A 162 -0.20 35.65 -21.49
CA TRP A 162 -0.53 34.43 -22.24
C TRP A 162 -1.63 34.66 -23.28
N LEU A 163 -2.62 35.50 -22.99
CA LEU A 163 -3.66 35.87 -23.97
C LEU A 163 -3.07 36.63 -25.16
N ALA A 164 -2.16 37.59 -24.90
CA ALA A 164 -1.46 38.33 -25.95
C ALA A 164 -0.57 37.40 -26.78
N LEU A 165 0.13 36.46 -26.14
CA LEU A 165 0.98 35.49 -26.81
C LEU A 165 0.19 34.55 -27.73
N LEU A 166 -0.98 34.05 -27.28
CA LEU A 166 -1.86 33.24 -28.12
C LEU A 166 -2.32 34.00 -29.37
N GLN A 167 -2.61 35.29 -29.24
CA GLN A 167 -2.97 36.15 -30.38
C GLN A 167 -1.78 36.38 -31.32
N GLU A 168 -0.58 36.62 -30.79
CA GLU A 168 0.65 36.73 -31.61
C GLU A 168 0.96 35.44 -32.38
N PHE A 169 0.55 34.30 -31.82
CA PHE A 169 0.65 33.00 -32.47
C PHE A 169 -0.46 32.73 -33.50
N GLY A 170 -1.35 33.70 -33.72
CA GLY A 170 -2.36 33.65 -34.77
C GLY A 170 -3.72 33.11 -34.33
N LEU A 171 -3.96 32.96 -33.02
CA LEU A 171 -5.30 32.65 -32.51
C LEU A 171 -6.18 33.91 -32.61
N GLU A 172 -7.15 33.89 -33.53
CA GLU A 172 -8.06 35.02 -33.72
C GLU A 172 -8.79 35.40 -32.43
N VAL A 173 -9.06 36.70 -32.24
CA VAL A 173 -9.78 37.22 -31.06
C VAL A 173 -11.13 36.50 -30.87
N LYS A 174 -11.84 36.22 -31.96
CA LYS A 174 -13.11 35.48 -31.94
C LYS A 174 -12.92 34.05 -31.40
N SER A 175 -11.88 33.36 -31.83
CA SER A 175 -11.53 31.99 -31.40
C SER A 175 -11.07 31.95 -29.94
N LEU A 176 -10.31 32.96 -29.50
CA LEU A 176 -9.91 33.10 -28.10
C LEU A 176 -11.13 33.31 -27.18
N VAL A 177 -12.06 34.19 -27.57
CA VAL A 177 -13.31 34.39 -26.83
C VAL A 177 -14.16 33.11 -26.81
N ALA A 178 -14.22 32.38 -27.93
CA ALA A 178 -14.88 31.09 -28.00
C ALA A 178 -14.23 30.05 -27.06
N LEU A 179 -12.90 30.02 -26.99
CA LEU A 179 -12.14 29.17 -26.09
C LEU A 179 -12.42 29.49 -24.62
N GLN A 180 -12.35 30.75 -24.22
CA GLN A 180 -12.68 31.17 -22.84
C GLN A 180 -14.12 30.79 -22.47
N LYS A 181 -15.07 31.04 -23.37
CA LYS A 181 -16.48 30.66 -23.16
C LYS A 181 -16.63 29.15 -23.03
N ALA A 182 -15.96 28.38 -23.88
CA ALA A 182 -16.02 26.92 -23.87
C ALA A 182 -15.40 26.33 -22.60
N ILE A 183 -14.27 26.86 -22.13
CA ILE A 183 -13.63 26.43 -20.88
C ILE A 183 -14.60 26.63 -19.70
N ASN A 184 -15.18 27.82 -19.57
CA ASN A 184 -16.12 28.12 -18.49
C ASN A 184 -17.40 27.27 -18.55
N ALA A 185 -17.86 26.91 -19.75
CA ALA A 185 -19.06 26.10 -19.92
C ALA A 185 -18.79 24.58 -19.76
N GLN A 186 -17.65 24.08 -20.24
CA GLN A 186 -17.38 22.65 -20.34
C GLN A 186 -16.51 22.11 -19.21
N VAL A 187 -15.75 22.94 -18.50
CA VAL A 187 -14.88 22.55 -17.39
C VAL A 187 -15.39 23.17 -16.08
N PRO A 188 -16.52 22.66 -15.54
CA PRO A 188 -17.06 23.14 -14.28
C PRO A 188 -16.17 22.73 -13.10
N ASP A 189 -16.40 23.34 -11.94
CA ASP A 189 -15.67 22.99 -10.72
C ASP A 189 -16.07 21.61 -10.15
N SER A 190 -17.25 21.11 -10.55
CA SER A 190 -17.78 19.81 -10.16
C SER A 190 -18.65 19.22 -11.27
N ALA A 191 -18.48 17.93 -11.56
CA ALA A 191 -19.26 17.17 -12.52
C ALA A 191 -19.24 15.68 -12.18
N PHE A 192 -20.42 15.09 -12.00
CA PHE A 192 -20.60 13.69 -11.69
C PHE A 192 -21.45 12.98 -12.77
N PRO A 193 -21.13 11.72 -13.12
CA PRO A 193 -22.01 10.90 -13.96
C PRO A 193 -23.36 10.64 -13.29
N THR A 194 -24.43 10.64 -14.10
CA THR A 194 -25.79 10.30 -13.63
C THR A 194 -26.03 8.80 -13.48
N SER A 195 -25.16 7.97 -14.05
CA SER A 195 -25.20 6.52 -13.95
C SER A 195 -23.80 5.93 -13.73
N VAL A 196 -23.73 4.79 -13.07
CA VAL A 196 -22.48 4.02 -12.94
C VAL A 196 -22.28 3.20 -14.21
N SER A 197 -21.06 3.19 -14.75
CA SER A 197 -20.71 2.35 -15.90
C SER A 197 -20.77 0.87 -15.53
N PRO A 198 -21.25 -0.03 -16.41
CA PRO A 198 -21.18 -1.47 -16.18
C PRO A 198 -19.73 -2.01 -16.12
N TYR A 199 -18.75 -1.22 -16.59
CA TYR A 199 -17.32 -1.58 -16.51
C TYR A 199 -16.63 -1.01 -15.26
N SER A 200 -17.33 -0.19 -14.46
CA SER A 200 -16.80 0.33 -13.20
C SER A 200 -16.97 -0.69 -12.08
N LYS A 201 -15.95 -0.84 -11.24
CA LYS A 201 -16.06 -1.66 -10.03
C LYS A 201 -16.96 -0.94 -9.02
N GLN A 202 -17.84 -1.69 -8.38
CA GLN A 202 -18.67 -1.20 -7.29
C GLN A 202 -18.45 -2.08 -6.06
N MET A 203 -18.37 -1.47 -4.89
CA MET A 203 -18.21 -2.15 -3.61
C MET A 203 -19.31 -1.69 -2.66
N ARG A 204 -19.68 -2.54 -1.71
CA ARG A 204 -20.78 -2.31 -0.78
C ARG A 204 -20.25 -2.26 0.65
N PHE A 205 -20.60 -1.21 1.38
CA PHE A 205 -20.20 -1.00 2.78
C PHE A 205 -21.42 -0.81 3.68
N PRO A 206 -21.40 -1.30 4.92
CA PRO A 206 -22.45 -1.04 5.88
C PRO A 206 -22.47 0.45 6.25
N SER A 207 -23.66 1.05 6.34
CA SER A 207 -23.89 2.45 6.66
C SER A 207 -25.21 2.57 7.45
N GLY A 208 -25.11 2.67 8.78
CA GLY A 208 -26.28 2.55 9.65
C GLY A 208 -26.89 1.16 9.52
N ASP A 209 -28.22 1.08 9.35
CA ASP A 209 -28.96 -0.19 9.23
C ASP A 209 -28.99 -0.76 7.79
N ASP A 210 -28.41 -0.05 6.82
CA ASP A 210 -28.39 -0.47 5.41
C ASP A 210 -26.97 -0.40 4.83
N TYR A 211 -26.84 -0.45 3.51
CA TYR A 211 -25.60 -0.44 2.78
C TYR A 211 -25.50 0.70 1.77
N VAL A 212 -24.30 1.25 1.65
CA VAL A 212 -23.94 2.21 0.61
C VAL A 212 -23.03 1.55 -0.44
N SER A 213 -23.30 1.83 -1.71
CA SER A 213 -22.42 1.44 -2.80
C SER A 213 -21.41 2.54 -3.07
N ILE A 214 -20.16 2.15 -3.30
CA ILE A 214 -19.14 3.10 -3.75
C ILE A 214 -18.46 2.60 -5.02
N THR A 215 -18.13 3.55 -5.89
CA THR A 215 -17.24 3.31 -7.02
C THR A 215 -15.88 3.97 -6.74
N PRO A 216 -14.82 3.17 -6.50
CA PRO A 216 -13.49 3.70 -6.30
C PRO A 216 -12.95 4.23 -7.63
N VAL A 217 -12.47 5.47 -7.63
CA VAL A 217 -11.93 6.16 -8.80
C VAL A 217 -10.50 6.62 -8.55
N VAL A 218 -9.79 6.89 -9.64
CA VAL A 218 -8.37 7.19 -9.59
C VAL A 218 -8.15 8.68 -9.79
N ASN A 219 -7.62 9.33 -8.77
CA ASN A 219 -7.26 10.74 -8.78
C ASN A 219 -6.04 10.98 -9.67
N HIS A 220 -6.16 11.95 -10.58
CA HIS A 220 -5.12 12.28 -11.54
C HIS A 220 -3.86 12.84 -10.88
N SER A 221 -4.01 13.79 -9.96
CA SER A 221 -2.88 14.39 -9.21
C SER A 221 -2.09 13.34 -8.44
N LEU A 222 -2.77 12.37 -7.81
CA LEU A 222 -2.08 11.29 -7.10
C LEU A 222 -1.25 10.42 -8.04
N GLN A 223 -1.78 10.03 -9.20
CA GLN A 223 -0.99 9.28 -10.17
C GLN A 223 0.18 10.09 -10.69
N GLN A 224 -0.04 11.37 -10.97
CA GLN A 224 0.99 12.28 -11.44
C GLN A 224 2.15 12.39 -10.44
N GLU A 225 1.84 12.66 -9.17
CA GLU A 225 2.82 12.78 -8.08
C GLU A 225 3.70 11.53 -7.95
N LEU A 226 3.10 10.33 -8.03
CA LEU A 226 3.86 9.08 -7.98
C LEU A 226 4.80 8.91 -9.17
N GLU A 227 4.39 9.33 -10.36
CA GLU A 227 5.26 9.30 -11.53
C GLU A 227 6.43 10.28 -11.40
N VAL A 228 6.18 11.47 -10.87
CA VAL A 228 7.20 12.48 -10.59
C VAL A 228 8.23 11.93 -9.59
N ARG A 229 7.76 11.45 -8.43
CA ARG A 229 8.64 10.89 -7.37
C ARG A 229 9.42 9.67 -7.85
N ALA A 230 8.81 8.79 -8.64
CA ALA A 230 9.50 7.62 -9.19
C ALA A 230 10.64 7.98 -10.15
N ARG A 231 10.67 9.20 -10.66
CA ARG A 231 11.73 9.73 -11.54
C ARG A 231 12.68 10.69 -10.83
N ASP A 232 12.34 11.14 -9.63
CA ASP A 232 13.25 11.90 -8.79
C ASP A 232 14.29 10.96 -8.15
N LYS A 233 15.57 11.32 -8.29
CA LYS A 233 16.67 10.57 -7.70
C LYS A 233 16.78 10.75 -6.19
N ASN A 234 16.16 11.80 -5.64
CA ASN A 234 16.19 12.07 -4.22
C ASN A 234 15.18 11.23 -3.45
N SER A 235 14.04 10.90 -4.06
CA SER A 235 13.01 10.07 -3.43
C SER A 235 13.56 8.69 -3.03
N LYS A 236 13.21 8.29 -1.82
CA LYS A 236 13.51 7.01 -1.17
C LYS A 236 12.34 6.04 -1.24
N LEU A 237 11.21 6.46 -1.84
CA LEU A 237 10.08 5.58 -2.06
C LEU A 237 10.44 4.48 -3.05
N SER A 238 9.92 3.28 -2.80
CA SER A 238 10.11 2.12 -3.67
C SER A 238 9.00 2.04 -4.70
N PHE A 239 9.35 1.78 -5.96
CA PHE A 239 8.40 1.75 -7.08
C PHE A 239 8.54 0.51 -7.94
N VAL A 240 7.43 0.10 -8.53
CA VAL A 240 7.37 -0.93 -9.56
C VAL A 240 6.55 -0.46 -10.75
N THR A 241 6.82 -1.05 -11.92
CA THR A 241 6.08 -0.73 -13.15
C THR A 241 4.86 -1.63 -13.28
N SER A 242 3.71 -1.03 -13.55
CA SER A 242 2.47 -1.67 -13.99
C SER A 242 2.28 -1.43 -15.49
N SER A 243 1.97 -2.49 -16.24
CA SER A 243 1.78 -2.43 -17.70
C SER A 243 0.29 -2.36 -18.05
N LEU A 244 -0.10 -1.27 -18.68
CA LEU A 244 -1.47 -1.00 -19.11
C LEU A 244 -1.57 -0.97 -20.65
N PRO A 245 -2.12 -2.01 -21.28
CA PRO A 245 -2.36 -2.00 -22.72
C PRO A 245 -3.44 -0.98 -23.09
N ASN A 246 -3.43 -0.51 -24.35
CA ASN A 246 -4.32 0.57 -24.84
C ASN A 246 -4.23 1.87 -24.02
N SER A 247 -3.02 2.22 -23.57
CA SER A 247 -2.73 3.33 -22.66
C SER A 247 -3.30 4.68 -23.09
N ALA A 248 -3.20 5.02 -24.38
CA ALA A 248 -3.76 6.26 -24.93
C ALA A 248 -5.30 6.32 -24.88
N SER A 249 -5.98 5.17 -24.80
CA SER A 249 -7.43 5.11 -24.60
C SER A 249 -7.83 5.19 -23.12
N ILE A 250 -6.91 4.91 -22.19
CA ILE A 250 -7.13 5.04 -20.75
C ILE A 250 -7.09 6.52 -20.35
N GLY A 251 -6.13 7.28 -20.85
CA GLY A 251 -6.03 8.71 -20.57
C GLY A 251 -4.67 9.31 -20.92
N SER A 252 -4.57 10.63 -20.75
CA SER A 252 -3.41 11.41 -21.18
C SER A 252 -2.12 11.00 -20.48
N LEU A 253 -2.14 10.83 -19.15
CA LEU A 253 -0.97 10.42 -18.38
C LEU A 253 -0.48 9.02 -18.77
N CYS A 254 -1.39 8.04 -18.81
CA CYS A 254 -1.06 6.68 -19.23
C CYS A 254 -0.51 6.63 -20.66
N GLY A 255 -1.13 7.37 -21.59
CA GLY A 255 -0.68 7.49 -22.98
C GLY A 255 0.71 8.09 -23.11
N SER A 256 1.02 9.12 -22.32
CA SER A 256 2.33 9.77 -22.25
C SER A 256 3.47 8.81 -21.87
N LEU A 257 3.13 7.77 -21.10
CA LEU A 257 4.04 6.76 -20.57
C LEU A 257 4.05 5.47 -21.39
N GLY A 258 3.31 5.41 -22.49
CA GLY A 258 3.15 4.17 -23.26
C GLY A 258 2.46 3.05 -22.48
N GLY A 259 1.82 3.35 -21.35
CA GLY A 259 1.18 2.38 -20.46
C GLY A 259 2.04 1.85 -19.33
N PHE A 260 3.29 2.29 -19.21
CA PHE A 260 4.20 1.88 -18.12
C PHE A 260 4.06 2.82 -16.92
N MET A 261 3.02 2.60 -16.13
CA MET A 261 2.75 3.41 -14.93
C MET A 261 3.60 2.93 -13.74
N LYS A 262 4.03 3.85 -12.88
CA LYS A 262 4.73 3.62 -11.63
C LYS A 262 3.75 3.57 -10.47
N VAL A 263 3.98 2.60 -9.59
CA VAL A 263 3.15 2.31 -8.42
C VAL A 263 4.09 2.04 -7.26
N MET A 264 3.76 2.51 -6.05
CA MET A 264 4.55 2.21 -4.86
C MET A 264 4.62 0.70 -4.63
N ASN A 265 5.80 0.19 -4.29
CA ASN A 265 6.09 -1.23 -4.16
C ASN A 265 6.62 -1.57 -2.77
N TYR A 266 5.73 -2.03 -1.91
CA TYR A 266 5.98 -2.37 -0.52
C TYR A 266 5.44 -3.77 -0.20
N PRO A 267 6.04 -4.82 -0.80
CA PRO A 267 5.77 -6.19 -0.38
C PRO A 267 6.05 -6.35 1.11
N LEU A 268 5.41 -7.32 1.75
CA LEU A 268 5.66 -7.66 3.16
C LEU A 268 7.06 -8.26 3.37
N GLU A 269 7.69 -8.78 2.31
CA GLU A 269 9.05 -9.36 2.28
C GLU A 269 9.19 -10.60 3.18
N ILE A 270 8.08 -11.33 3.35
CA ILE A 270 8.02 -12.51 4.21
C ILE A 270 8.33 -13.73 3.36
N LYS A 271 9.59 -14.17 3.40
CA LYS A 271 9.97 -15.40 2.71
C LYS A 271 9.34 -16.61 3.39
N PRO A 272 8.82 -17.58 2.62
CA PRO A 272 8.40 -18.85 3.19
C PRO A 272 9.60 -19.46 3.91
N ALA A 273 9.39 -19.87 5.17
CA ALA A 273 10.39 -20.67 5.86
C ALA A 273 10.61 -21.94 5.00
N PRO A 274 11.84 -22.25 4.54
CA PRO A 274 12.09 -23.52 3.87
C PRO A 274 11.69 -24.60 4.87
N GLN A 275 10.67 -25.41 4.54
CA GLN A 275 9.98 -26.41 5.36
C GLN A 275 10.88 -27.10 6.40
N GLY A 276 11.17 -26.38 7.46
CA GLY A 276 12.25 -26.66 8.35
C GLY A 276 11.76 -26.18 9.67
N THR A 277 10.90 -26.99 10.30
CA THR A 277 10.60 -26.83 11.71
C THR A 277 11.92 -26.71 12.47
N LEU A 278 11.90 -26.09 13.63
CA LEU A 278 13.09 -26.04 14.48
C LEU A 278 13.73 -27.42 14.67
N ALA A 279 12.90 -28.47 14.74
CA ALA A 279 13.34 -29.86 14.75
C ALA A 279 14.14 -30.26 13.51
N ALA A 280 13.74 -29.85 12.30
CA ALA A 280 14.48 -30.11 11.07
C ALA A 280 15.76 -29.27 10.95
N SER A 281 15.76 -28.01 11.43
CA SER A 281 16.98 -27.20 11.54
C SER A 281 17.96 -27.77 12.57
N ARG A 282 17.44 -28.25 13.72
CA ARG A 282 18.18 -28.94 14.79
C ARG A 282 18.80 -30.23 14.28
N SER A 283 18.04 -31.07 13.56
CA SER A 283 18.56 -32.30 12.94
C SER A 283 19.66 -32.02 11.92
N LYS A 284 19.69 -30.80 11.33
CA LYS A 284 20.70 -30.42 10.32
C LYS A 284 21.93 -29.73 10.91
N THR A 285 21.79 -28.96 11.99
CA THR A 285 22.85 -28.09 12.54
C THR A 285 23.29 -28.45 13.95
N GLY A 286 22.50 -29.19 14.72
CA GLY A 286 22.76 -29.50 16.14
C GLY A 286 22.71 -28.29 17.07
N HIS A 287 22.31 -27.11 16.60
CA HIS A 287 22.31 -25.87 17.38
C HIS A 287 20.91 -25.51 17.87
N TYR A 288 20.84 -25.05 19.12
CA TYR A 288 19.61 -24.60 19.78
C TYR A 288 19.38 -23.08 19.63
N LEU A 289 20.26 -22.35 18.94
CA LEU A 289 20.25 -20.89 18.84
C LEU A 289 20.54 -20.47 17.40
N ASP A 290 19.96 -19.36 16.96
CA ASP A 290 20.16 -18.83 15.61
C ASP A 290 21.27 -17.76 15.59
N ASP A 291 22.53 -18.21 15.57
CA ASP A 291 23.70 -17.33 15.62
C ASP A 291 23.75 -16.30 14.47
N TYR A 292 23.03 -16.51 13.36
CA TYR A 292 22.93 -15.51 12.28
C TYR A 292 22.25 -14.21 12.76
N GLN A 293 21.28 -14.28 13.68
CA GLN A 293 20.58 -13.11 14.20
C GLN A 293 21.53 -12.14 14.92
N VAL A 294 22.57 -12.66 15.55
CA VAL A 294 23.57 -11.86 16.28
C VAL A 294 24.85 -11.60 15.49
N THR A 295 25.03 -12.25 14.33
CA THR A 295 26.25 -12.13 13.52
C THR A 295 26.08 -11.45 12.15
N ASN A 296 24.85 -11.07 11.78
CA ASN A 296 24.59 -10.41 10.51
C ASN A 296 25.11 -8.95 10.45
N TYR A 297 25.13 -8.39 9.24
CA TYR A 297 25.61 -7.04 8.96
C TYR A 297 24.86 -5.94 9.72
N GLN A 298 23.53 -6.07 9.87
CA GLN A 298 22.71 -5.07 10.56
C GLN A 298 23.10 -5.01 12.04
N VAL A 299 23.28 -6.16 12.71
CA VAL A 299 23.75 -6.21 14.10
C VAL A 299 25.17 -5.68 14.23
N CYS A 300 26.05 -5.95 13.27
CA CYS A 300 27.38 -5.35 13.26
C CYS A 300 27.31 -3.80 13.26
N GLN A 301 26.38 -3.20 12.52
CA GLN A 301 26.16 -1.74 12.56
C GLN A 301 25.66 -1.26 13.93
N VAL A 302 24.69 -1.97 14.53
CA VAL A 302 24.18 -1.67 15.87
C VAL A 302 25.31 -1.70 16.91
N LEU A 303 26.13 -2.76 16.89
CA LEU A 303 27.27 -2.93 17.80
C LEU A 303 28.35 -1.87 17.57
N ASN A 304 28.68 -1.54 16.31
CA ASN A 304 29.61 -0.45 15.97
C ASN A 304 29.13 0.91 16.52
N ARG A 305 27.83 1.21 16.40
CA ARG A 305 27.25 2.44 16.96
C ARG A 305 27.30 2.46 18.48
N MET A 306 27.07 1.32 19.14
CA MET A 306 27.17 1.20 20.60
C MET A 306 28.59 1.37 21.15
N ILE A 307 29.61 0.90 20.44
CA ILE A 307 31.01 1.12 20.84
C ILE A 307 31.49 2.56 20.57
N GLY A 308 30.73 3.34 19.79
CA GLY A 308 30.97 4.76 19.52
C GLY A 308 31.76 5.05 18.24
N ALA A 309 31.67 4.18 17.22
CA ALA A 309 32.34 4.40 15.93
C ALA A 309 31.81 5.61 15.14
N GLU A 310 30.55 6.02 15.37
CA GLU A 310 29.92 7.20 14.78
C GLU A 310 29.59 8.24 15.88
N PRO A 311 30.46 9.21 16.16
CA PRO A 311 30.22 10.18 17.23
C PRO A 311 29.12 11.19 16.84
N LEU A 312 27.96 11.11 17.50
CA LEU A 312 26.90 12.11 17.37
C LEU A 312 27.24 13.40 18.14
N LYS A 313 26.87 14.55 17.58
CA LYS A 313 27.30 15.88 18.05
C LYS A 313 26.75 16.28 19.43
N THR A 314 25.55 15.81 19.81
CA THR A 314 24.91 16.23 21.08
C THR A 314 24.67 15.06 22.04
N LYS A 315 24.63 15.33 23.36
CA LYS A 315 24.34 14.32 24.40
C LYS A 315 22.94 13.73 24.25
N LYS A 316 21.92 14.56 23.99
CA LYS A 316 20.53 14.13 23.78
C LYS A 316 20.37 13.19 22.58
N GLN A 317 21.07 13.47 21.48
CA GLN A 317 21.09 12.57 20.31
C GLN A 317 21.80 11.25 20.62
N ARG A 318 22.91 11.28 21.37
CA ARG A 318 23.62 10.06 21.81
C ARG A 318 22.74 9.18 22.70
N ASP A 319 22.01 9.76 23.65
CA ASP A 319 21.12 9.02 24.55
C ASP A 319 19.92 8.42 23.78
N LYS A 320 19.30 9.20 22.87
CA LYS A 320 18.23 8.70 21.99
C LYS A 320 18.73 7.57 21.10
N ALA A 321 19.88 7.75 20.45
CA ALA A 321 20.48 6.73 19.59
C ALA A 321 20.81 5.47 20.39
N ARG A 322 21.44 5.59 21.57
CA ARG A 322 21.77 4.43 22.41
C ARG A 322 20.54 3.66 22.85
N SER A 323 19.44 4.35 23.18
CA SER A 323 18.14 3.72 23.49
C SER A 323 17.60 2.93 22.30
N VAL A 324 17.59 3.52 21.10
CA VAL A 324 17.17 2.86 19.85
C VAL A 324 18.05 1.64 19.55
N GLN A 325 19.38 1.79 19.59
CA GLN A 325 20.31 0.68 19.36
C GLN A 325 20.10 -0.43 20.40
N SER A 326 19.84 -0.10 21.67
CA SER A 326 19.58 -1.11 22.71
C SER A 326 18.30 -1.89 22.47
N LYS A 327 17.25 -1.23 21.95
CA LYS A 327 16.02 -1.92 21.52
C LYS A 327 16.28 -2.86 20.34
N LEU A 328 17.06 -2.42 19.35
CA LEU A 328 17.44 -3.26 18.21
C LEU A 328 18.26 -4.47 18.65
N LEU A 329 19.28 -4.28 19.49
CA LEU A 329 20.09 -5.37 20.02
C LEU A 329 19.23 -6.38 20.81
N ARG A 330 18.31 -5.88 21.63
CA ARG A 330 17.37 -6.73 22.38
C ARG A 330 16.47 -7.55 21.47
N LYS A 331 15.91 -6.96 20.40
CA LYS A 331 15.13 -7.66 19.38
C LYS A 331 15.95 -8.83 18.80
N GLN A 332 17.21 -8.58 18.45
CA GLN A 332 18.09 -9.57 17.84
C GLN A 332 18.52 -10.68 18.82
N ILE A 333 18.77 -10.34 20.08
CA ILE A 333 19.01 -11.34 21.14
C ILE A 333 17.78 -12.23 21.34
N ALA A 334 16.58 -11.65 21.30
CA ALA A 334 15.37 -12.44 21.43
C ALA A 334 15.13 -13.34 20.22
N LEU A 335 15.43 -12.89 19.00
CA LEU A 335 15.40 -13.71 17.79
C LEU A 335 16.46 -14.83 17.84
N TRP A 336 17.64 -14.55 18.40
CA TRP A 336 18.68 -15.56 18.62
C TRP A 336 18.24 -16.66 19.59
N MET A 337 17.50 -16.29 20.66
CA MET A 337 16.93 -17.21 21.64
C MET A 337 15.61 -17.87 21.17
N LEU A 338 14.99 -17.36 20.12
CA LEU A 338 13.66 -17.76 19.67
C LEU A 338 13.50 -19.26 19.44
N PRO A 339 14.47 -19.98 18.84
CA PRO A 339 14.45 -21.43 18.77
C PRO A 339 14.16 -22.14 20.10
N LEU A 340 14.87 -21.78 21.17
CA LEU A 340 14.65 -22.34 22.50
C LEU A 340 13.29 -21.97 23.07
N ILE A 341 12.83 -20.74 22.83
CA ILE A 341 11.53 -20.28 23.33
C ILE A 341 10.39 -21.04 22.63
N GLU A 342 10.49 -21.26 21.31
CA GLU A 342 9.52 -22.06 20.55
C GLU A 342 9.50 -23.52 21.01
N LEU A 343 10.66 -24.12 21.33
CA LEU A 343 10.71 -25.48 21.90
C LEU A 343 10.00 -25.56 23.25
N ARG A 344 10.20 -24.56 24.10
CA ARG A 344 9.55 -24.50 25.41
C ARG A 344 8.03 -24.37 25.27
N ASP A 345 7.56 -23.45 24.43
CA ASP A 345 6.12 -23.27 24.17
C ASP A 345 5.49 -24.56 23.59
N ARG A 346 6.21 -25.30 22.74
CA ARG A 346 5.73 -26.60 22.22
C ARG A 346 5.69 -27.70 23.28
N ALA A 347 6.70 -27.77 24.13
CA ALA A 347 6.76 -28.69 25.24
C ALA A 347 5.61 -28.47 26.23
N ASP A 348 5.16 -27.23 26.40
CA ASP A 348 3.97 -26.89 27.21
C ASP A 348 2.66 -27.35 26.53
N LEU A 349 2.57 -27.26 25.20
CA LEU A 349 1.38 -27.69 24.43
C LEU A 349 1.31 -29.20 24.22
N THR A 350 2.45 -29.89 24.16
CA THR A 350 2.55 -31.33 23.88
C THR A 350 3.56 -31.97 24.84
N PRO A 351 3.12 -32.47 26.01
CA PRO A 351 4.00 -32.97 27.07
C PRO A 351 4.90 -34.15 26.66
N SER A 352 4.57 -34.86 25.58
CA SER A 352 5.40 -35.95 25.06
C SER A 352 6.72 -35.49 24.43
N GLU A 353 6.86 -34.22 24.02
CA GLU A 353 8.11 -33.66 23.50
C GLU A 353 9.13 -33.33 24.60
N GLN A 354 8.73 -33.30 25.89
CA GLN A 354 9.62 -33.06 27.05
C GLN A 354 10.58 -34.23 27.33
N LEU A 355 10.30 -35.42 26.78
CA LEU A 355 11.03 -36.67 27.07
C LEU A 355 12.28 -36.90 26.18
N LEU A 356 12.60 -35.97 25.28
CA LEU A 356 13.79 -36.07 24.43
C LEU A 356 15.02 -35.59 25.20
N GLU A 357 16.05 -36.43 25.33
CA GLU A 357 17.36 -36.00 25.84
C GLU A 357 17.91 -34.85 24.96
N HIS A 358 18.54 -33.86 25.60
CA HIS A 358 19.08 -32.68 24.95
C HIS A 358 20.59 -32.60 25.22
N ASP A 359 21.38 -32.55 24.15
CA ASP A 359 22.85 -32.63 24.24
C ASP A 359 23.52 -31.33 24.76
N ASP A 360 22.80 -30.21 24.78
CA ASP A 360 23.30 -28.91 25.26
C ASP A 360 22.76 -28.62 26.69
N PRO A 361 23.63 -28.53 27.72
CA PRO A 361 23.23 -28.26 29.10
C PRO A 361 22.42 -26.97 29.26
N LEU A 362 22.75 -25.92 28.50
CA LEU A 362 22.03 -24.64 28.58
C LEU A 362 20.61 -24.79 28.01
N ALA A 363 20.44 -25.58 26.96
CA ALA A 363 19.13 -25.86 26.37
C ALA A 363 18.29 -26.72 27.32
N HIS A 364 18.90 -27.74 27.94
CA HIS A 364 18.23 -28.59 28.93
C HIS A 364 17.75 -27.79 30.14
N ASP A 365 18.63 -26.97 30.74
CA ASP A 365 18.27 -26.11 31.87
C ASP A 365 17.16 -25.12 31.49
N PHE A 366 17.22 -24.53 30.29
CA PHE A 366 16.20 -23.59 29.83
C PHE A 366 14.83 -24.24 29.64
N LEU A 367 14.76 -25.51 29.22
CA LEU A 367 13.51 -26.21 28.95
C LEU A 367 12.89 -26.81 30.22
N THR A 368 13.70 -27.15 31.22
CA THR A 368 13.25 -27.82 32.45
C THR A 368 12.97 -26.86 33.62
N LEU A 369 13.68 -25.73 33.71
CA LEU A 369 13.51 -24.79 34.81
C LEU A 369 12.14 -24.08 34.76
N PRO A 370 11.50 -23.80 35.92
CA PRO A 370 10.31 -22.95 35.99
C PRO A 370 10.55 -21.55 35.39
N GLU A 371 9.52 -20.93 34.78
CA GLU A 371 9.66 -19.63 34.12
C GLU A 371 10.22 -18.54 35.04
N VAL A 372 9.88 -18.60 36.33
CA VAL A 372 10.33 -17.67 37.38
C VAL A 372 11.85 -17.68 37.58
N GLU A 373 12.49 -18.83 37.31
CA GLU A 373 13.91 -19.08 37.55
C GLU A 373 14.78 -18.85 36.31
N LEU A 374 14.19 -18.59 35.13
CA LEU A 374 14.90 -18.38 33.87
C LEU A 374 16.00 -17.31 33.95
N LYS A 375 15.85 -16.31 34.82
CA LYS A 375 16.85 -15.25 35.03
C LYS A 375 18.21 -15.79 35.49
N SER A 376 18.25 -16.95 36.16
CA SER A 376 19.48 -17.58 36.63
C SER A 376 20.43 -17.95 35.49
N LEU A 377 19.89 -18.22 34.29
CA LEU A 377 20.65 -18.61 33.09
C LEU A 377 21.33 -17.44 32.38
N ALA A 378 21.12 -16.19 32.82
CA ALA A 378 21.61 -15.00 32.11
C ALA A 378 23.13 -15.00 31.87
N THR A 379 23.92 -15.51 32.83
CA THR A 379 25.38 -15.59 32.68
C THR A 379 25.78 -16.62 31.63
N GLN A 380 25.10 -17.77 31.59
CA GLN A 380 25.36 -18.83 30.61
C GLN A 380 25.03 -18.36 29.19
N PHE A 381 23.87 -17.73 28.99
CA PHE A 381 23.50 -17.10 27.72
C PHE A 381 24.50 -16.01 27.31
N ASN A 382 24.98 -15.19 28.26
CA ASN A 382 25.97 -14.16 27.94
C ASN A 382 27.30 -14.75 27.45
N HIS A 383 27.76 -15.86 28.04
CA HIS A 383 28.93 -16.57 27.54
C HIS A 383 28.70 -17.16 26.16
N ARG A 384 27.57 -17.83 25.94
CA ARG A 384 27.21 -18.43 24.64
C ARG A 384 27.12 -17.38 23.53
N LEU A 385 26.56 -16.22 23.81
CA LEU A 385 26.47 -15.12 22.85
C LEU A 385 27.86 -14.56 22.50
N HIS A 386 28.73 -14.34 23.49
CA HIS A 386 30.08 -13.88 23.21
C HIS A 386 30.93 -14.92 22.48
N TYR A 387 30.70 -16.21 22.72
CA TYR A 387 31.28 -17.29 21.92
C TYR A 387 30.82 -17.21 20.45
N ALA A 388 29.52 -17.01 20.20
CA ALA A 388 28.99 -16.81 18.84
C ALA A 388 29.60 -15.56 18.16
N PHE A 389 29.88 -14.49 18.91
CA PHE A 389 30.64 -13.35 18.39
C PHE A 389 32.08 -13.74 18.02
N GLN A 390 32.76 -14.49 18.89
CA GLN A 390 34.17 -14.87 18.69
C GLN A 390 34.38 -15.76 17.46
N GLU A 391 33.48 -16.72 17.22
CA GLU A 391 33.58 -17.68 16.12
C GLU A 391 33.35 -17.05 14.74
N ASN A 392 32.61 -15.93 14.68
CA ASN A 392 32.26 -15.30 13.42
C ASN A 392 33.26 -14.19 13.01
N LYS A 393 33.73 -14.26 11.75
CA LYS A 393 34.73 -13.36 11.19
C LYS A 393 34.35 -11.87 11.27
N PHE A 394 33.07 -11.52 11.21
CA PHE A 394 32.61 -10.12 11.22
C PHE A 394 32.38 -9.57 12.63
N THR A 395 32.00 -10.44 13.58
CA THR A 395 31.66 -10.04 14.95
C THR A 395 32.72 -10.33 16.00
N HIS A 396 33.82 -11.03 15.66
CA HIS A 396 34.90 -11.36 16.60
C HIS A 396 35.43 -10.14 17.37
N LYS A 397 35.51 -8.97 16.72
CA LYS A 397 35.94 -7.70 17.35
C LYS A 397 35.00 -7.17 18.45
N PHE A 398 33.76 -7.67 18.52
CA PHE A 398 32.78 -7.30 19.54
C PHE A 398 32.74 -8.31 20.70
N ALA A 399 33.31 -9.50 20.53
CA ALA A 399 33.40 -10.51 21.57
C ALA A 399 34.15 -9.93 22.78
N TYR A 400 33.55 -10.06 23.96
CA TYR A 400 34.09 -9.56 25.23
C TYR A 400 34.53 -8.08 25.24
N HIS A 401 34.02 -7.25 24.33
CA HIS A 401 34.39 -5.84 24.27
C HIS A 401 33.91 -5.10 25.55
N PRO A 402 34.77 -4.33 26.26
CA PRO A 402 34.44 -3.76 27.57
C PRO A 402 33.18 -2.89 27.60
N ARG A 403 32.92 -2.14 26.51
CA ARG A 403 31.72 -1.29 26.40
C ARG A 403 30.42 -2.06 26.12
N LEU A 404 30.52 -3.29 25.61
CA LEU A 404 29.36 -4.10 25.22
C LEU A 404 29.00 -5.14 26.27
N LEU A 405 29.96 -5.64 27.05
CA LEU A 405 29.77 -6.75 27.99
C LEU A 405 28.57 -6.54 28.94
N GLN A 406 28.50 -5.37 29.59
CA GLN A 406 27.39 -5.01 30.47
C GLN A 406 26.08 -4.74 29.70
N VAL A 407 26.18 -4.15 28.51
CA VAL A 407 25.01 -3.77 27.68
C VAL A 407 24.30 -5.02 27.16
N VAL A 408 25.06 -5.98 26.64
CA VAL A 408 24.58 -7.27 26.15
C VAL A 408 23.97 -8.08 27.28
N LYS A 409 24.70 -8.24 28.41
CA LYS A 409 24.17 -8.93 29.59
C LYS A 409 22.86 -8.32 30.08
N ALA A 410 22.77 -6.99 30.13
CA ALA A 410 21.54 -6.30 30.52
C ALA A 410 20.37 -6.59 29.56
N GLN A 411 20.62 -6.71 28.25
CA GLN A 411 19.56 -7.09 27.30
C GLN A 411 19.14 -8.56 27.46
N ILE A 412 20.07 -9.48 27.72
CA ILE A 412 19.76 -10.89 28.00
C ILE A 412 18.90 -11.02 29.26
N VAL A 413 19.32 -10.37 30.36
CA VAL A 413 18.54 -10.34 31.61
C VAL A 413 17.14 -9.77 31.37
N TRP A 414 17.03 -8.72 30.55
CA TRP A 414 15.74 -8.16 30.17
C TRP A 414 14.88 -9.19 29.44
N VAL A 415 15.40 -9.88 28.42
CA VAL A 415 14.64 -10.89 27.65
C VAL A 415 14.15 -12.00 28.57
N LEU A 416 15.03 -12.59 29.37
CA LEU A 416 14.67 -13.63 30.34
C LEU A 416 13.62 -13.12 31.34
N SER A 417 13.75 -11.87 31.80
CA SER A 417 12.77 -11.28 32.72
C SER A 417 11.38 -11.12 32.14
N GLN A 418 11.28 -10.90 30.82
CA GLN A 418 9.98 -10.81 30.16
C GLN A 418 9.35 -12.18 30.01
N LEU A 419 10.14 -13.21 29.72
CA LEU A 419 9.67 -14.59 29.65
C LEU A 419 9.18 -15.07 31.03
N SER A 420 9.79 -14.61 32.12
CA SER A 420 9.38 -14.92 33.50
C SER A 420 8.14 -14.15 34.00
N LYS A 421 7.49 -13.31 33.18
CA LYS A 421 6.36 -12.49 33.66
C LYS A 421 5.09 -13.36 33.78
N PRO A 422 4.45 -13.40 34.94
CA PRO A 422 3.18 -14.13 35.08
C PRO A 422 2.11 -13.51 34.18
N SER A 423 1.30 -14.38 33.57
CA SER A 423 0.10 -13.98 32.83
C SER A 423 -0.84 -13.24 33.78
N THR A 424 -1.23 -12.01 33.48
CA THR A 424 -2.21 -11.26 34.28
C THR A 424 -3.57 -11.96 34.23
N SER A 425 -4.29 -11.96 35.36
CA SER A 425 -5.62 -12.56 35.50
C SER A 425 -6.63 -11.99 34.49
N ASP A 426 -7.65 -12.78 34.16
CA ASP A 426 -8.69 -12.42 33.20
C ASP A 426 -9.66 -11.39 33.76
N GLU A 427 -9.87 -10.31 33.02
CA GLU A 427 -11.16 -9.62 33.02
C GLU A 427 -12.01 -10.29 31.95
N THR A 428 -12.86 -11.23 32.37
CA THR A 428 -13.86 -11.83 31.47
C THR A 428 -14.93 -10.80 31.20
N VAL A 429 -14.87 -10.12 30.05
CA VAL A 429 -16.05 -9.43 29.50
C VAL A 429 -16.96 -10.54 28.96
N GLN A 430 -18.10 -10.78 29.62
CA GLN A 430 -18.96 -11.95 29.41
C GLN A 430 -19.49 -12.16 27.98
N SER A 431 -19.35 -11.19 27.07
CA SER A 431 -19.90 -11.23 25.70
C SER A 431 -18.86 -11.28 24.58
N GLU A 432 -17.56 -11.20 24.90
CA GLU A 432 -16.50 -11.13 23.90
C GLU A 432 -15.89 -12.51 23.63
N GLN A 433 -15.92 -12.94 22.38
CA GLN A 433 -15.38 -14.21 21.90
C GLN A 433 -14.48 -13.97 20.69
N TYR A 434 -13.67 -14.95 20.33
CA TYR A 434 -12.75 -14.86 19.21
C TYR A 434 -12.80 -16.07 18.30
N ILE A 435 -12.65 -15.83 17.00
CA ILE A 435 -12.35 -16.86 16.00
C ILE A 435 -10.87 -16.70 15.64
N TYR A 436 -10.13 -17.80 15.65
CA TYR A 436 -8.78 -17.85 15.11
C TYR A 436 -8.76 -18.81 13.91
N LEU A 437 -8.43 -18.23 12.75
CA LEU A 437 -8.18 -18.95 11.51
C LEU A 437 -6.66 -19.09 11.35
N SER A 438 -6.15 -20.32 11.29
CA SER A 438 -4.71 -20.60 11.26
C SER A 438 -4.27 -21.24 9.95
N SER A 439 -3.12 -20.79 9.44
CA SER A 439 -2.40 -21.33 8.28
C SER A 439 -3.25 -21.39 7.00
N MET A 440 -4.16 -20.43 6.85
CA MET A 440 -5.04 -20.33 5.68
C MET A 440 -4.23 -19.96 4.46
N ARG A 441 -4.51 -20.61 3.33
CA ARG A 441 -3.76 -20.42 2.08
C ARG A 441 -4.58 -19.57 1.13
N VAL A 442 -4.04 -18.43 0.73
CA VAL A 442 -4.61 -17.59 -0.32
C VAL A 442 -3.81 -17.77 -1.59
N GLN A 443 -4.49 -17.99 -2.71
CA GLN A 443 -3.87 -18.05 -4.03
C GLN A 443 -4.40 -16.96 -4.93
N ASP A 444 -3.53 -16.43 -5.79
CA ASP A 444 -3.89 -15.44 -6.83
C ASP A 444 -4.59 -14.18 -6.28
N ALA A 445 -4.27 -13.76 -5.05
CA ALA A 445 -4.77 -12.52 -4.47
C ALA A 445 -4.21 -11.32 -5.24
N VAL A 446 -4.99 -10.25 -5.39
CA VAL A 446 -4.49 -9.06 -6.09
C VAL A 446 -3.54 -8.30 -5.17
N ALA A 447 -2.24 -8.33 -5.47
CA ALA A 447 -1.20 -7.63 -4.70
C ALA A 447 -1.28 -6.10 -4.88
N MET A 448 -1.92 -5.65 -5.97
CA MET A 448 -2.26 -4.25 -6.22
C MET A 448 -3.43 -3.83 -5.33
N SER A 449 -3.14 -3.50 -4.06
CA SER A 449 -4.16 -3.15 -3.05
C SER A 449 -5.03 -1.98 -3.49
N CYS A 450 -4.44 -1.03 -4.22
CA CYS A 450 -5.15 0.06 -4.88
C CYS A 450 -4.33 0.50 -6.13
N PRO A 451 -4.85 1.42 -6.96
CA PRO A 451 -4.14 1.93 -8.13
C PRO A 451 -2.76 2.55 -7.86
N TYR A 452 -2.44 2.86 -6.60
CA TYR A 452 -1.24 3.58 -6.17
C TYR A 452 -0.21 2.70 -5.45
N LEU A 453 -0.62 1.52 -4.97
CA LEU A 453 0.15 0.69 -4.05
C LEU A 453 0.09 -0.80 -4.43
N CYS A 454 1.25 -1.44 -4.41
CA CYS A 454 1.46 -2.87 -4.51
C CYS A 454 2.12 -3.38 -3.23
N GLY A 455 1.58 -4.43 -2.62
CA GLY A 455 2.08 -4.99 -1.37
C GLY A 455 1.00 -5.75 -0.61
N ALA A 456 0.84 -5.40 0.67
CA ALA A 456 -0.19 -5.98 1.53
C ALA A 456 -1.60 -5.83 0.93
N PRO A 457 -2.49 -6.83 1.10
CA PRO A 457 -3.88 -6.72 0.67
C PRO A 457 -4.56 -5.45 1.24
N SER A 458 -5.49 -4.87 0.49
CA SER A 458 -6.26 -3.72 1.00
C SER A 458 -6.98 -4.10 2.29
N LEU A 459 -6.92 -3.24 3.31
CA LEU A 459 -7.57 -3.52 4.59
C LEU A 459 -9.09 -3.65 4.43
N THR A 460 -9.67 -2.94 3.46
CA THR A 460 -11.09 -3.08 3.10
C THR A 460 -11.43 -4.44 2.51
N ALA A 461 -10.49 -5.13 1.84
CA ALA A 461 -10.70 -6.50 1.38
C ALA A 461 -10.70 -7.50 2.54
N ILE A 462 -9.84 -7.29 3.54
CA ILE A 462 -9.81 -8.11 4.77
C ILE A 462 -11.11 -7.91 5.57
N TRP A 463 -11.54 -6.66 5.74
CA TRP A 463 -12.83 -6.35 6.35
C TRP A 463 -14.00 -6.95 5.56
N GLY A 464 -13.98 -6.82 4.23
CA GLY A 464 -15.02 -7.38 3.36
C GLY A 464 -15.14 -8.91 3.49
N PHE A 465 -14.01 -9.61 3.62
CA PHE A 465 -14.00 -11.04 3.93
C PHE A 465 -14.66 -11.34 5.28
N MET A 466 -14.24 -10.64 6.34
CA MET A 466 -14.78 -10.82 7.69
C MET A 466 -16.30 -10.54 7.72
N HIS A 467 -16.74 -9.47 7.08
CA HIS A 467 -18.14 -9.08 7.06
C HIS A 467 -18.99 -10.04 6.22
N HIS A 468 -18.48 -10.54 5.09
CA HIS A 468 -19.15 -11.60 4.33
C HIS A 468 -19.31 -12.88 5.17
N TYR A 469 -18.26 -13.24 5.92
CA TYR A 469 -18.28 -14.39 6.81
C TYR A 469 -19.36 -14.27 7.90
N GLN A 470 -19.44 -13.10 8.55
CA GLN A 470 -20.49 -12.79 9.53
C GLN A 470 -21.89 -12.95 8.93
N ARG A 471 -22.13 -12.40 7.74
CA ARG A 471 -23.45 -12.43 7.09
C ARG A 471 -23.90 -13.85 6.76
N GLU A 472 -23.00 -14.68 6.23
CA GLU A 472 -23.33 -16.08 5.92
C GLU A 472 -23.55 -16.91 7.19
N LEU A 473 -22.77 -16.67 8.24
CA LEU A 473 -22.97 -17.32 9.54
C LEU A 473 -24.34 -16.98 10.13
N ASN A 474 -24.67 -15.69 10.24
CA ASN A 474 -25.95 -15.26 10.81
C ASN A 474 -27.15 -15.75 9.97
N ARG A 475 -26.99 -15.83 8.63
CA ARG A 475 -28.00 -16.40 7.75
C ARG A 475 -28.22 -17.90 8.00
N LEU A 476 -27.18 -18.64 8.33
CA LEU A 476 -27.25 -20.08 8.58
C LEU A 476 -27.82 -20.40 9.96
N ILE A 477 -27.41 -19.67 10.99
CA ILE A 477 -27.86 -19.89 12.38
C ILE A 477 -29.32 -19.44 12.56
N GLY A 478 -29.72 -18.33 11.94
CA GLY A 478 -31.10 -17.83 12.03
C GLY A 478 -31.56 -17.46 13.44
N SER A 479 -30.62 -17.16 14.36
CA SER A 479 -30.92 -16.77 15.75
C SER A 479 -31.48 -15.35 15.84
N ASP A 480 -32.32 -15.13 16.85
CA ASP A 480 -32.86 -13.81 17.24
C ASP A 480 -31.75 -12.85 17.74
N SER A 481 -30.57 -13.38 18.10
CA SER A 481 -29.39 -12.60 18.53
C SER A 481 -28.19 -12.85 17.59
N PRO A 482 -27.99 -12.01 16.57
CA PRO A 482 -26.91 -12.21 15.59
C PRO A 482 -25.53 -11.99 16.20
N PHE A 483 -24.53 -12.72 15.69
CA PHE A 483 -23.13 -12.44 16.01
C PHE A 483 -22.64 -11.21 15.24
N GLU A 484 -21.92 -10.32 15.93
CA GLU A 484 -21.29 -9.15 15.35
C GLU A 484 -19.77 -9.36 15.31
N PHE A 485 -19.17 -9.31 14.12
CA PHE A 485 -17.72 -9.38 13.97
C PHE A 485 -17.19 -7.95 13.96
N SER A 486 -16.63 -7.51 15.10
CA SER A 486 -16.35 -6.10 15.36
C SER A 486 -14.98 -5.65 14.86
N SER A 487 -13.99 -6.53 14.89
CA SER A 487 -12.61 -6.20 14.50
C SER A 487 -11.80 -7.44 14.15
N PHE A 488 -10.69 -7.24 13.44
CA PHE A 488 -9.77 -8.31 13.06
C PHE A 488 -8.32 -7.97 13.35
N SER A 489 -7.51 -8.99 13.63
CA SER A 489 -6.05 -8.91 13.57
C SER A 489 -5.53 -9.85 12.48
N PHE A 490 -4.46 -9.44 11.80
CA PHE A 490 -4.00 -10.08 10.58
C PHE A 490 -2.51 -10.40 10.66
N PHE A 491 -2.19 -11.68 10.44
CA PHE A 491 -0.84 -12.22 10.47
C PHE A 491 -0.52 -12.88 9.14
N ILE A 492 0.69 -12.66 8.64
CA ILE A 492 1.16 -13.23 7.38
C ILE A 492 2.35 -14.12 7.68
N ARG A 493 2.25 -15.40 7.32
CA ARG A 493 3.29 -16.43 7.48
C ARG A 493 4.28 -16.43 6.31
N SER A 494 3.77 -16.24 5.10
CA SER A 494 4.56 -16.15 3.88
C SER A 494 3.86 -15.32 2.81
N GLU A 495 4.65 -14.71 1.95
CA GLU A 495 4.18 -13.96 0.78
C GLU A 495 5.06 -14.32 -0.42
N ASP A 496 4.42 -14.66 -1.54
CA ASP A 496 5.06 -14.74 -2.85
C ASP A 496 4.28 -13.90 -3.86
N ILE A 497 4.91 -12.84 -4.38
CA ILE A 497 4.28 -11.94 -5.38
C ILE A 497 4.86 -12.23 -6.75
N GLN A 498 3.98 -12.65 -7.66
CA GLN A 498 4.30 -12.98 -9.04
C GLN A 498 3.67 -11.97 -9.99
N PHE A 499 4.39 -11.67 -11.08
CA PHE A 499 3.85 -10.87 -12.17
C PHE A 499 3.30 -11.79 -13.25
N THR A 500 1.97 -11.87 -13.36
CA THR A 500 1.29 -12.80 -14.26
C THR A 500 0.03 -12.15 -14.84
N ALA A 501 -0.73 -12.85 -15.69
CA ALA A 501 -1.96 -12.32 -16.26
C ALA A 501 -3.05 -13.40 -16.24
N LYS A 502 -4.20 -13.08 -15.66
CA LYS A 502 -5.39 -13.94 -15.74
C LYS A 502 -5.96 -13.84 -17.17
N LEU A 503 -6.10 -14.98 -17.84
CA LEU A 503 -6.69 -15.04 -19.17
C LEU A 503 -8.18 -14.74 -19.07
N THR A 504 -8.62 -13.66 -19.71
CA THR A 504 -10.04 -13.30 -19.76
C THR A 504 -10.80 -14.22 -20.70
N GLU A 505 -12.03 -14.57 -20.35
CA GLU A 505 -12.88 -15.35 -21.23
C GLU A 505 -13.15 -14.62 -22.57
N PRO A 506 -13.23 -15.34 -23.70
CA PRO A 506 -13.67 -14.76 -24.96
C PRO A 506 -15.09 -14.21 -24.83
N ASN A 507 -15.24 -12.88 -24.88
CA ASN A 507 -16.52 -12.19 -24.64
C ASN A 507 -16.97 -11.31 -25.82
N SER A 508 -16.25 -11.38 -26.96
CA SER A 508 -16.57 -10.63 -28.16
C SER A 508 -16.22 -11.41 -29.41
N VAL A 509 -16.74 -11.02 -30.57
CA VAL A 509 -16.32 -11.53 -31.88
C VAL A 509 -15.37 -10.55 -32.54
N VAL A 510 -14.42 -11.04 -33.35
CA VAL A 510 -13.46 -10.18 -34.08
C VAL A 510 -14.19 -9.18 -34.98
N THR A 511 -15.31 -9.59 -35.60
CA THR A 511 -16.13 -8.74 -36.46
C THR A 511 -17.61 -8.94 -36.12
N LYS A 512 -18.32 -7.86 -35.78
CA LYS A 512 -19.71 -7.92 -35.30
C LYS A 512 -20.75 -8.30 -36.36
N ARG A 513 -20.40 -8.25 -37.66
CA ARG A 513 -21.34 -8.40 -38.78
C ARG A 513 -20.98 -9.55 -39.75
N THR A 514 -20.00 -10.37 -39.41
CA THR A 514 -19.57 -11.54 -40.19
C THR A 514 -19.20 -12.68 -39.25
N VAL A 515 -19.32 -13.94 -39.72
CA VAL A 515 -18.86 -15.10 -38.97
C VAL A 515 -17.35 -14.93 -38.73
N SER A 516 -16.97 -14.80 -37.47
CA SER A 516 -15.60 -14.53 -37.08
C SER A 516 -15.28 -15.18 -35.75
N ASN A 517 -13.99 -15.41 -35.51
CA ASN A 517 -13.53 -16.06 -34.29
C ASN A 517 -13.91 -15.26 -33.05
N ALA A 518 -14.13 -15.96 -31.95
CA ALA A 518 -14.25 -15.34 -30.64
C ALA A 518 -12.91 -14.68 -30.26
N LYS A 519 -13.00 -13.49 -29.67
CA LYS A 519 -11.89 -12.65 -29.25
C LYS A 519 -11.99 -12.38 -27.75
N ARG A 520 -10.88 -12.60 -27.05
CA ARG A 520 -10.70 -12.21 -25.65
C ARG A 520 -10.59 -10.71 -25.53
N SER A 521 -11.08 -10.15 -24.43
CA SER A 521 -10.74 -8.79 -24.07
C SER A 521 -9.24 -8.64 -23.88
N THR A 522 -8.75 -7.41 -23.90
CA THR A 522 -7.34 -7.12 -23.69
C THR A 522 -6.84 -7.77 -22.40
N ILE A 523 -5.82 -8.63 -22.52
CA ILE A 523 -5.17 -9.27 -21.38
C ILE A 523 -4.35 -8.22 -20.64
N ARG A 524 -4.55 -8.12 -19.33
CA ARG A 524 -3.83 -7.19 -18.46
C ARG A 524 -2.97 -8.01 -17.53
N SER A 525 -1.68 -7.67 -17.50
CA SER A 525 -0.77 -8.21 -16.49
C SER A 525 -1.07 -7.56 -15.15
N GLU A 526 -1.17 -8.38 -14.11
CA GLU A 526 -1.41 -7.98 -12.74
C GLU A 526 -0.35 -8.61 -11.84
N ARG A 527 -0.14 -8.01 -10.67
CA ARG A 527 0.68 -8.62 -9.63
C ARG A 527 -0.25 -9.42 -8.73
N LEU A 528 -0.02 -10.72 -8.69
CA LEU A 528 -0.78 -11.65 -7.87
C LEU A 528 0.10 -12.12 -6.71
N ALA A 529 -0.50 -12.31 -5.54
CA ALA A 529 0.14 -12.76 -4.34
C ALA A 529 -0.44 -14.11 -3.90
N ASP A 530 0.45 -15.07 -3.65
CA ASP A 530 0.15 -16.26 -2.89
C ASP A 530 0.57 -16.02 -1.43
N LEU A 531 -0.37 -16.19 -0.51
CA LEU A 531 -0.18 -15.88 0.90
C LEU A 531 -0.49 -17.10 1.76
N GLU A 532 0.21 -17.22 2.88
CA GLU A 532 -0.22 -18.03 4.00
C GLU A 532 -0.50 -17.08 5.17
N ILE A 533 -1.70 -17.12 5.72
CA ILE A 533 -2.19 -16.11 6.67
C ILE A 533 -2.82 -16.76 7.89
N ASP A 534 -2.74 -16.05 9.02
CA ASP A 534 -3.62 -16.27 10.15
C ASP A 534 -4.48 -15.02 10.37
N MET A 535 -5.70 -15.24 10.85
CA MET A 535 -6.64 -14.16 11.14
C MET A 535 -7.30 -14.40 12.48
N VAL A 536 -7.31 -13.37 13.32
CA VAL A 536 -8.08 -13.36 14.57
C VAL A 536 -9.25 -12.42 14.38
N ILE A 537 -10.47 -12.89 14.60
CA ILE A 537 -11.69 -12.09 14.51
C ILE A 537 -12.27 -11.96 15.91
N ARG A 538 -12.54 -10.73 16.34
CA ARG A 538 -13.28 -10.43 17.57
C ARG A 538 -14.77 -10.47 17.28
N VAL A 539 -15.50 -11.22 18.10
CA VAL A 539 -16.93 -11.50 17.94
C VAL A 539 -17.66 -11.09 19.20
N ASN A 540 -18.71 -10.31 19.04
CA ASN A 540 -19.67 -10.00 20.10
C ASN A 540 -20.92 -10.86 19.89
N GLY A 541 -21.42 -11.48 20.96
CA GLY A 541 -22.65 -12.27 20.91
C GLY A 541 -23.06 -12.76 22.29
N SER A 542 -24.35 -13.04 22.47
CA SER A 542 -24.93 -13.60 23.70
C SER A 542 -24.72 -15.12 23.80
N GLU A 543 -24.69 -15.80 22.66
CA GLU A 543 -24.54 -17.25 22.56
C GLU A 543 -23.07 -17.68 22.47
N ARG A 544 -22.77 -18.93 22.80
CA ARG A 544 -21.40 -19.46 22.79
C ARG A 544 -21.00 -19.88 21.37
N LEU A 545 -19.96 -19.27 20.85
CA LEU A 545 -19.51 -19.46 19.47
C LEU A 545 -18.96 -20.88 19.19
N SER A 546 -18.47 -21.58 20.22
CA SER A 546 -18.01 -22.97 20.10
C SER A 546 -19.12 -23.94 19.70
N ASP A 547 -20.38 -23.61 19.98
CA ASP A 547 -21.51 -24.48 19.72
C ASP A 547 -21.83 -24.50 18.20
N TYR A 548 -21.34 -23.51 17.45
CA TYR A 548 -21.54 -23.32 16.02
C TYR A 548 -20.31 -23.64 15.16
N LEU A 549 -19.44 -24.53 15.64
CA LEU A 549 -18.17 -24.84 14.95
C LEU A 549 -18.39 -25.41 13.53
N SER A 550 -19.45 -26.20 13.32
CA SER A 550 -19.76 -26.80 12.02
C SER A 550 -20.25 -25.75 11.03
N GLU A 551 -21.10 -24.85 11.49
CA GLU A 551 -21.67 -23.72 10.76
C GLU A 551 -20.56 -22.73 10.38
N LEU A 552 -19.66 -22.44 11.31
CA LEU A 552 -18.46 -21.63 11.06
C LEU A 552 -17.59 -22.24 9.95
N LYS A 553 -17.39 -23.56 9.95
CA LYS A 553 -16.62 -24.23 8.88
C LYS A 553 -17.35 -24.18 7.54
N ALA A 554 -18.67 -24.34 7.53
CA ALA A 554 -19.49 -24.35 6.33
C ALA A 554 -19.64 -22.97 5.67
N THR A 555 -19.58 -21.89 6.47
CA THR A 555 -19.82 -20.51 6.02
C THR A 555 -18.55 -19.74 5.69
N LEU A 556 -17.38 -20.36 5.79
CA LEU A 556 -16.09 -19.74 5.46
C LEU A 556 -16.09 -19.24 4.00
N PRO A 557 -15.82 -17.94 3.75
CA PRO A 557 -15.77 -17.42 2.39
C PRO A 557 -14.62 -18.02 1.58
N THR A 558 -14.86 -18.33 0.31
CA THR A 558 -13.85 -18.91 -0.60
C THR A 558 -13.05 -17.85 -1.37
N ALA A 559 -13.47 -16.59 -1.34
CA ALA A 559 -12.82 -15.49 -2.05
C ALA A 559 -12.12 -14.55 -1.07
N PHE A 560 -10.89 -14.14 -1.39
CA PHE A 560 -10.13 -13.19 -0.59
C PHE A 560 -9.30 -12.27 -1.50
N ALA A 561 -9.51 -10.95 -1.40
CA ALA A 561 -8.79 -9.92 -2.16
C ALA A 561 -8.68 -10.20 -3.69
N GLY A 562 -9.72 -10.78 -4.30
CA GLY A 562 -9.75 -11.12 -5.73
C GLY A 562 -9.08 -12.46 -6.10
N GLY A 563 -8.51 -13.15 -5.11
CA GLY A 563 -8.02 -14.53 -5.19
C GLY A 563 -8.94 -15.52 -4.47
N TYR A 564 -8.40 -16.71 -4.21
CA TYR A 564 -9.12 -17.82 -3.59
C TYR A 564 -8.51 -18.16 -2.23
N LEU A 565 -9.36 -18.42 -1.24
CA LEU A 565 -8.98 -18.88 0.09
C LEU A 565 -9.18 -20.40 0.19
N PHE A 566 -8.17 -21.08 0.67
CA PHE A 566 -8.16 -22.51 0.94
C PHE A 566 -7.76 -22.76 2.40
N GLN A 567 -8.30 -23.84 2.95
CA GLN A 567 -7.84 -24.40 4.21
C GLN A 567 -6.41 -24.95 4.06
N PRO A 568 -5.69 -25.19 5.17
CA PRO A 568 -4.42 -25.92 5.11
C PRO A 568 -4.60 -27.29 4.43
N GLN A 569 -3.49 -27.85 3.93
CA GLN A 569 -3.52 -29.20 3.39
C GLN A 569 -3.92 -30.19 4.49
N ILE A 570 -4.77 -31.17 4.13
CA ILE A 570 -5.24 -32.20 5.07
C ILE A 570 -4.06 -32.97 5.70
N SER A 571 -2.98 -33.20 4.95
CA SER A 571 -1.75 -33.83 5.42
C SER A 571 -1.00 -33.06 6.51
N ALA A 572 -1.32 -31.78 6.73
CA ALA A 572 -0.67 -30.98 7.76
C ALA A 572 -1.32 -31.14 9.15
N GLU A 573 -2.49 -31.81 9.24
CA GLU A 573 -3.23 -32.04 10.48
C GLU A 573 -3.46 -30.77 11.33
N VAL A 574 -3.48 -29.60 10.69
CA VAL A 574 -3.65 -28.31 11.37
C VAL A 574 -5.13 -28.10 11.70
N ASN A 575 -5.43 -27.86 12.98
CA ASN A 575 -6.74 -27.36 13.38
C ASN A 575 -6.87 -25.88 13.01
N TRP A 576 -7.32 -25.63 11.77
CA TRP A 576 -7.31 -24.31 11.17
C TRP A 576 -8.40 -23.37 11.69
N LEU A 577 -9.40 -23.86 12.44
CA LEU A 577 -10.44 -23.05 13.05
C LEU A 577 -10.60 -23.40 14.52
N THR A 578 -10.33 -22.42 15.38
CA THR A 578 -10.50 -22.52 16.83
C THR A 578 -11.26 -21.30 17.35
N THR A 579 -12.10 -21.50 18.36
CA THR A 579 -12.82 -20.42 19.04
C THR A 579 -12.30 -20.26 20.46
N PHE A 580 -12.29 -19.03 20.95
CA PHE A 580 -11.82 -18.69 22.29
C PHE A 580 -12.80 -17.77 22.99
N SER A 581 -13.02 -18.02 24.28
CA SER A 581 -13.79 -17.14 25.16
C SER A 581 -12.89 -16.36 26.13
N SER A 582 -11.61 -16.73 26.25
CA SER A 582 -10.63 -16.02 27.08
C SER A 582 -9.55 -15.35 26.21
N ARG A 583 -9.26 -14.08 26.54
CA ARG A 583 -8.10 -13.34 26.01
C ARG A 583 -6.78 -14.03 26.32
N SER A 584 -6.68 -14.71 27.46
CA SER A 584 -5.46 -15.39 27.87
C SER A 584 -5.19 -16.64 27.05
N GLU A 585 -6.22 -17.46 26.82
CA GLU A 585 -6.10 -18.66 25.96
C GLU A 585 -5.74 -18.28 24.52
N LEU A 586 -6.42 -17.27 23.97
CA LEU A 586 -6.11 -16.75 22.64
C LEU A 586 -4.67 -16.21 22.59
N PHE A 587 -4.26 -15.38 23.55
CA PHE A 587 -2.91 -14.82 23.56
C PHE A 587 -1.84 -15.90 23.74
N HIS A 588 -2.12 -16.95 24.51
CA HIS A 588 -1.23 -18.11 24.66
C HIS A 588 -1.01 -18.85 23.33
N THR A 589 -2.03 -18.89 22.48
CA THR A 589 -1.92 -19.44 21.11
C THR A 589 -1.14 -18.49 20.19
N ILE A 590 -1.49 -17.20 20.20
CA ILE A 590 -0.89 -16.16 19.34
C ILE A 590 0.60 -15.94 19.64
N LYS A 591 1.02 -16.01 20.91
CA LYS A 591 2.44 -15.84 21.29
C LYS A 591 3.33 -16.89 20.63
N GLY A 592 2.78 -18.04 20.24
CA GLY A 592 3.47 -19.14 19.56
C GLY A 592 3.46 -19.03 18.03
N ALA A 593 3.01 -17.91 17.45
CA ALA A 593 3.03 -17.71 16.00
C ALA A 593 4.47 -17.79 15.44
N PRO A 594 4.67 -18.36 14.23
CA PRO A 594 6.01 -18.59 13.67
C PRO A 594 6.86 -17.33 13.54
N ALA A 595 8.14 -17.43 13.93
CA ALA A 595 9.16 -16.39 13.80
C ALA A 595 9.24 -15.67 12.45
N CYS A 596 9.03 -16.43 11.37
CA CYS A 596 9.17 -15.94 10.00
C CYS A 596 8.07 -14.94 9.63
N GLY A 597 6.87 -15.10 10.20
CA GLY A 597 5.73 -14.26 9.87
C GLY A 597 5.73 -12.90 10.54
N ARG A 598 4.77 -12.05 10.15
CA ARG A 598 4.60 -10.70 10.70
C ARG A 598 3.13 -10.40 10.95
N TRP A 599 2.86 -9.76 12.07
CA TRP A 599 1.58 -9.12 12.35
C TRP A 599 1.53 -7.76 11.66
N LEU A 600 0.37 -7.41 11.13
CA LEU A 600 0.14 -6.10 10.55
C LEU A 600 -0.62 -5.22 11.55
N TYR A 601 0.09 -4.33 12.23
CA TYR A 601 -0.49 -3.43 13.22
C TYR A 601 -0.86 -2.08 12.59
N PRO A 602 -1.95 -1.44 13.01
CA PRO A 602 -2.19 -0.02 12.79
C PRO A 602 -1.04 0.84 13.30
N SER A 603 -0.64 1.82 12.50
CA SER A 603 0.23 2.89 13.00
C SER A 603 -0.55 3.88 13.85
N GLU A 604 0.07 4.36 14.94
CA GLU A 604 -0.49 5.42 15.77
C GLU A 604 -0.58 6.76 15.05
N GLN A 605 0.37 7.01 14.14
CA GLN A 605 0.51 8.27 13.43
C GLN A 605 0.46 8.01 11.93
N GLN A 606 -0.62 8.48 11.33
CA GLN A 606 -0.82 8.43 9.89
C GLN A 606 -0.14 9.63 9.22
N PRO A 607 0.44 9.45 8.01
CA PRO A 607 1.03 10.54 7.25
C PRO A 607 -0.06 11.40 6.58
N SER A 608 0.18 12.71 6.51
CA SER A 608 -0.69 13.68 5.85
C SER A 608 -0.35 13.89 4.36
N ASN A 609 0.89 13.62 3.96
CA ASN A 609 1.40 13.78 2.60
C ASN A 609 2.54 12.76 2.31
N PHE A 610 3.02 12.72 1.06
CA PHE A 610 4.05 11.77 0.64
C PHE A 610 5.45 12.05 1.23
N ASP A 611 5.77 13.30 1.59
CA ASP A 611 7.05 13.62 2.23
C ASP A 611 7.08 13.03 3.64
N GLU A 612 6.01 13.20 4.41
CA GLU A 612 5.85 12.60 5.74
C GLU A 612 5.83 11.06 5.66
N LEU A 613 5.23 10.48 4.62
CA LEU A 613 5.27 9.04 4.38
C LEU A 613 6.71 8.56 4.17
N GLU A 614 7.46 9.25 3.31
CA GLU A 614 8.85 8.91 3.01
C GLU A 614 9.72 8.99 4.26
N GLU A 615 9.58 10.06 5.05
CA GLU A 615 10.26 10.22 6.34
C GLU A 615 9.95 9.06 7.31
N LYS A 616 8.67 8.71 7.48
CA LYS A 616 8.26 7.62 8.39
C LYS A 616 8.79 6.24 7.98
N ILE A 617 8.91 5.98 6.67
CA ILE A 617 9.47 4.73 6.15
C ILE A 617 10.98 4.68 6.33
N VAL A 618 11.66 5.82 6.13
CA VAL A 618 13.11 5.92 6.31
C VAL A 618 13.49 5.81 7.79
N ASP A 619 12.67 6.36 8.69
CA ASP A 619 12.88 6.31 10.14
C ASP A 619 12.71 4.91 10.74
N ASP A 620 11.74 4.14 10.25
CA ASP A 620 11.48 2.77 10.69
C ASP A 620 11.09 1.88 9.50
N SER A 621 11.98 0.97 9.12
CA SER A 621 11.78 0.04 8.01
C SER A 621 10.62 -0.93 8.23
N ASP A 622 10.16 -1.12 9.47
CA ASP A 622 8.99 -1.95 9.76
C ASP A 622 7.68 -1.24 9.36
N ASN A 623 7.71 0.08 9.12
CA ASN A 623 6.57 0.82 8.58
C ASN A 623 6.39 0.55 7.08
N ILE A 624 5.16 0.25 6.68
CA ILE A 624 4.79 0.02 5.29
C ILE A 624 3.53 0.81 4.92
N PRO A 625 3.44 1.40 3.72
CA PRO A 625 2.20 1.94 3.20
C PRO A 625 1.13 0.86 3.09
N VAL A 626 -0.12 1.21 3.38
CA VAL A 626 -1.30 0.34 3.22
C VAL A 626 -2.49 1.12 2.66
N SER A 627 -3.41 0.41 2.00
CA SER A 627 -4.71 0.96 1.60
C SER A 627 -5.68 0.88 2.77
N LEU A 628 -5.96 2.03 3.40
CA LEU A 628 -6.85 2.13 4.56
C LEU A 628 -8.33 2.04 4.17
N GLY A 629 -8.69 2.56 3.00
CA GLY A 629 -10.07 2.60 2.54
C GLY A 629 -10.31 3.71 1.52
N TYR A 630 -11.39 4.47 1.73
CA TYR A 630 -11.91 5.39 0.73
C TYR A 630 -12.25 6.77 1.31
N HIS A 631 -11.98 7.79 0.52
CA HIS A 631 -12.36 9.17 0.77
C HIS A 631 -13.44 9.57 -0.23
N LEU A 632 -14.63 9.89 0.25
CA LEU A 632 -15.79 10.19 -0.59
C LEU A 632 -15.61 11.54 -1.31
N LEU A 633 -16.04 11.58 -2.56
CA LEU A 633 -16.01 12.78 -3.42
C LEU A 633 -17.35 13.51 -3.42
N GLU A 634 -18.40 12.83 -2.97
CA GLU A 634 -19.77 13.32 -2.84
C GLU A 634 -20.44 12.57 -1.68
N LYS A 635 -21.49 13.16 -1.13
CA LYS A 635 -22.36 12.43 -0.20
C LYS A 635 -23.10 11.32 -0.96
N PRO A 636 -23.43 10.18 -0.33
CA PRO A 636 -24.22 9.14 -0.98
C PRO A 636 -25.53 9.69 -1.57
N THR A 637 -25.78 9.44 -2.86
CA THR A 637 -26.97 9.89 -3.59
C THR A 637 -27.55 8.78 -4.46
N VAL A 638 -28.80 8.95 -4.90
CA VAL A 638 -29.44 8.00 -5.82
C VAL A 638 -28.78 8.08 -7.20
N ARG A 639 -28.31 6.92 -7.70
CA ARG A 639 -27.66 6.83 -9.01
C ARG A 639 -28.09 5.60 -9.79
N ALA A 640 -28.37 5.80 -11.08
CA ALA A 640 -28.72 4.69 -11.96
C ALA A 640 -27.58 3.68 -12.08
N ASN A 641 -27.91 2.39 -12.15
CA ASN A 641 -26.98 1.25 -12.18
C ASN A 641 -26.11 1.08 -10.93
N SER A 642 -26.46 1.73 -9.82
CA SER A 642 -25.87 1.43 -8.51
C SER A 642 -26.34 0.07 -8.01
N ILE A 643 -25.48 -0.63 -7.25
CA ILE A 643 -25.81 -1.90 -6.59
C ILE A 643 -26.81 -1.72 -5.42
N THR A 644 -26.82 -0.56 -4.78
CA THR A 644 -27.75 -0.16 -3.70
C THR A 644 -28.48 1.13 -4.08
N GLU A 645 -29.51 1.52 -3.33
CA GLU A 645 -30.24 2.77 -3.57
C GLU A 645 -29.31 4.00 -3.55
N HIS A 646 -28.42 4.06 -2.54
CA HIS A 646 -27.46 5.15 -2.36
C HIS A 646 -26.06 4.77 -2.87
N HIS A 647 -25.44 5.71 -3.59
CA HIS A 647 -24.12 5.56 -4.21
C HIS A 647 -23.23 6.80 -4.03
N ALA A 648 -21.93 6.61 -3.87
CA ALA A 648 -20.93 7.70 -3.96
C ALA A 648 -19.70 7.29 -4.80
N TYR A 649 -19.14 8.23 -5.57
CA TYR A 649 -17.75 8.07 -6.04
C TYR A 649 -16.77 8.38 -4.90
N ALA A 650 -15.69 7.62 -4.83
CA ALA A 650 -14.68 7.78 -3.79
C ALA A 650 -13.28 7.55 -4.34
N GLU A 651 -12.27 8.25 -3.82
CA GLU A 651 -10.87 7.96 -4.11
C GLU A 651 -10.25 7.08 -3.00
N ASN A 652 -9.08 6.48 -3.27
CA ASN A 652 -8.42 5.61 -2.29
C ASN A 652 -7.69 6.46 -1.23
N ALA A 653 -7.78 6.05 0.03
CA ALA A 653 -7.05 6.61 1.15
C ALA A 653 -5.83 5.73 1.48
N LEU A 654 -4.64 6.33 1.46
CA LEU A 654 -3.39 5.65 1.80
C LEU A 654 -2.98 6.03 3.22
N GLY A 655 -2.46 5.05 3.95
CA GLY A 655 -1.90 5.25 5.27
C GLY A 655 -0.69 4.36 5.48
N ILE A 656 -0.32 4.18 6.75
CA ILE A 656 0.84 3.40 7.16
C ILE A 656 0.44 2.37 8.22
N ALA A 657 0.99 1.18 8.09
CA ALA A 657 0.88 0.09 9.05
C ALA A 657 2.29 -0.33 9.47
N LYS A 658 2.40 -1.06 10.58
CA LYS A 658 3.66 -1.56 11.10
C LYS A 658 3.71 -3.08 11.03
N ARG A 659 4.81 -3.60 10.48
CA ARG A 659 5.17 -5.02 10.51
C ARG A 659 5.74 -5.36 11.88
N VAL A 660 5.00 -6.10 12.68
CA VAL A 660 5.40 -6.47 14.04
C VAL A 660 5.78 -7.95 14.08
N ASN A 661 6.96 -8.26 14.61
CA ASN A 661 7.40 -9.65 14.75
C ASN A 661 6.66 -10.33 15.93
N PRO A 662 6.27 -11.61 15.85
CA PRO A 662 5.70 -12.36 16.98
C PRO A 662 6.47 -12.22 18.30
N ILE A 663 7.80 -12.12 18.27
CA ILE A 663 8.61 -11.92 19.48
C ILE A 663 8.33 -10.57 20.15
N GLU A 664 8.08 -9.53 19.36
CA GLU A 664 7.71 -8.21 19.87
C GLU A 664 6.29 -8.24 20.44
N VAL A 665 5.38 -8.98 19.82
CA VAL A 665 4.03 -9.21 20.36
C VAL A 665 4.10 -9.92 21.71
N ARG A 666 4.89 -11.00 21.80
CA ARG A 666 5.11 -11.76 23.04
C ARG A 666 5.60 -10.85 24.17
N PHE A 667 6.60 -10.01 23.91
CA PHE A 667 7.15 -9.13 24.97
C PHE A 667 6.32 -7.90 25.29
N SER A 668 5.57 -7.38 24.31
CA SER A 668 4.63 -6.27 24.56
C SER A 668 3.48 -6.73 25.45
N GLY A 669 3.18 -8.04 25.40
CA GLY A 669 2.23 -8.69 26.28
C GLY A 669 0.78 -8.58 25.81
N ARG A 670 -0.09 -9.28 26.54
CA ARG A 670 -1.51 -9.46 26.22
C ARG A 670 -2.26 -8.14 26.00
N GLY A 671 -2.20 -7.22 26.97
CA GLY A 671 -2.93 -5.95 26.89
C GLY A 671 -2.57 -5.15 25.64
N HIS A 672 -1.27 -5.04 25.35
CA HIS A 672 -0.79 -4.34 24.16
C HIS A 672 -1.26 -5.00 22.86
N TYR A 673 -1.33 -6.33 22.79
CA TYR A 673 -1.88 -7.01 21.60
C TYR A 673 -3.34 -6.63 21.37
N PHE A 674 -4.21 -6.76 22.36
CA PHE A 674 -5.65 -6.47 22.18
C PHE A 674 -5.94 -4.98 21.94
N GLU A 675 -5.13 -4.07 22.49
CA GLU A 675 -5.28 -2.63 22.24
C GLU A 675 -4.74 -2.20 20.87
N ARG A 676 -3.68 -2.85 20.37
CA ARG A 676 -2.93 -2.34 19.22
C ARG A 676 -3.06 -3.18 17.96
N ALA A 677 -3.36 -4.47 18.04
CA ALA A 677 -3.29 -5.36 16.88
C ALA A 677 -4.57 -5.40 16.03
N PHE A 678 -5.68 -4.87 16.55
CA PHE A 678 -6.99 -5.00 15.93
C PHE A 678 -7.35 -3.80 15.05
N TRP A 679 -7.93 -4.13 13.90
CA TRP A 679 -8.45 -3.23 12.89
C TRP A 679 -9.97 -3.27 12.87
N SER A 680 -10.62 -2.13 12.68
CA SER A 680 -12.07 -2.02 12.54
C SER A 680 -12.47 -1.01 11.48
N LEU A 681 -13.65 -1.22 10.89
CA LEU A 681 -14.27 -0.27 9.98
C LEU A 681 -14.84 0.92 10.74
N GLU A 682 -14.52 2.11 10.26
CA GLU A 682 -15.14 3.36 10.65
C GLU A 682 -15.71 4.02 9.40
N SER A 683 -17.02 4.23 9.37
CA SER A 683 -17.73 4.85 8.25
C SER A 683 -18.34 6.17 8.71
N SER A 684 -17.96 7.26 8.06
CA SER A 684 -18.54 8.59 8.23
C SER A 684 -19.25 9.04 6.94
N GLY A 685 -19.84 10.24 6.94
CA GLY A 685 -20.43 10.83 5.74
C GLY A 685 -19.41 11.22 4.66
N GLU A 686 -18.13 11.21 4.99
CA GLU A 686 -17.01 11.70 4.19
C GLU A 686 -15.98 10.60 3.90
N THR A 687 -15.85 9.60 4.77
CA THR A 687 -14.79 8.60 4.67
C THR A 687 -15.27 7.21 5.07
N ILE A 688 -14.63 6.18 4.50
CA ILE A 688 -14.82 4.78 4.86
C ILE A 688 -13.41 4.21 5.09
N LEU A 689 -12.98 4.11 6.34
CA LEU A 689 -11.59 3.80 6.69
C LEU A 689 -11.51 2.58 7.61
N ILE A 690 -10.46 1.79 7.44
CA ILE A 690 -10.08 0.75 8.40
C ILE A 690 -9.00 1.32 9.31
N LYS A 691 -9.30 1.43 10.61
CA LYS A 691 -8.42 2.04 11.62
C LYS A 691 -8.16 1.10 12.78
N ASN A 692 -7.26 1.51 13.68
CA ASN A 692 -7.09 0.84 14.96
C ASN A 692 -8.42 0.83 15.72
N TYR A 693 -8.82 -0.35 16.17
CA TYR A 693 -9.99 -0.49 17.02
C TYR A 693 -9.71 0.18 18.38
N ARG A 694 -10.50 1.21 18.71
CA ARG A 694 -10.49 1.87 20.03
C ARG A 694 -11.87 1.66 20.64
N ASN A 695 -11.92 1.07 21.84
CA ASN A 695 -13.15 0.93 22.63
C ASN A 695 -13.78 2.29 22.91
#